data_AF-A0A7C1J6W7-F1
#
_entry.id   AF-A0A7C1J6W7-F1
#
_cell.length_a   1.000
_cell.length_b   1.000
_cell.length_c   1.000
_cell.angle_alpha   90.00
_cell.angle_beta   90.00
_cell.angle_gamma   90.00
#
_symmetry.space_group_name_H-M   'P 1'
#
loop_
_entity.id
_entity.type
_entity.pdbx_description
1 polymer ?
#
loop_
_entity_poly.entity_id
_entity_poly.type
_entity_poly.pdbx_seq_one_letter_code
_entity_poly.pdbx_strand_id
1 'polypeptide(L)'
;MYQRFLCGLLLLSVSLSSCASPGTPTPISAPTPEATAMNTASPITPAIPVKPAFETGLYPNLFRDYLGKSDLEIQAKIDAAWHQLFYGDDATERVYYPVGSDMAYISDIANEDVRSEGMSYGMMIAVQLNKKEEFDRLWKWAKTYMYQTEGGYKGYFAWHCKTDGTQLAANPAADGEVWFVTALFFADGRWGSGEGIYNYRAEAQAILDTALHAEGRGDLATDLFDPETKQVVFVPQLGRNSQFTDPSYHMPHFYELWARWADKDNDFWAEAVIASRQYLPKAVHPETGLAPNYSEFDGTPYADEYHGHFRYDAFRVGANVGMDYVWFSPGQWHIEQSNRLLRFFTSQGLDDYKAEYLLTGEPQVGHRSPGLIATNAVAALAADRAIGEPFVQRLWAEPIPTGQYRYYDGLLMMLGLLQVSGNFQIYTPGAAPEGQVFPTPRPEVKGKFAPPTGRALLLIGPDAESVEAYFTSTVTAPGGVAVNLTVDLQGVENLPALARKYPKSALSVGVDLKGMLKALADGKANDRIDTLLGVLSSYNRPVFIRWGYGFDDPRNEYTPELYVSAWQKFHERLQITGREHIALVWEPAYGCEAAEPLARWYPGDAVVDWIGVSYGACADNGLQFARDHLKPVLITAAPMQLTADWNEWFAPFFQFVTANTDVVRAVTYTNIGASRLDAQADILKLWKAETKQAFWLQASPKLFNELGFTE
;
A
#
# COMPACT_ATOMS: atom_id res chain seq x y z
N MET A 1 31.80 52.90 4.99
CA MET A 1 31.39 53.99 5.91
C MET A 1 30.24 53.42 6.74
N TYR A 2 30.49 52.65 7.81
CA TYR A 2 30.81 53.12 9.16
C TYR A 2 31.62 52.05 9.94
N GLN A 3 32.40 52.53 10.92
CA GLN A 3 33.44 51.82 11.67
C GLN A 3 32.95 51.17 12.99
N ARG A 4 33.64 50.08 13.35
CA ARG A 4 34.27 49.67 14.64
C ARG A 4 33.61 49.99 16.00
N PHE A 5 33.53 48.97 16.87
CA PHE A 5 33.97 48.95 18.30
C PHE A 5 34.23 47.47 18.68
N LEU A 6 35.46 46.99 18.95
CA LEU A 6 36.41 47.11 20.08
C LEU A 6 36.23 46.06 21.20
N CYS A 7 37.37 45.49 21.60
CA CYS A 7 37.62 44.34 22.48
C CYS A 7 37.51 44.61 24.00
N GLY A 8 37.51 43.50 24.78
CA GLY A 8 37.84 43.41 26.21
C GLY A 8 36.72 42.68 26.99
N LEU A 9 36.92 41.66 27.84
CA LEU A 9 38.04 41.33 28.74
C LEU A 9 37.99 39.83 29.13
N LEU A 10 39.18 39.25 29.36
CA LEU A 10 39.43 38.01 30.12
C LEU A 10 39.38 38.26 31.64
N LEU A 11 39.05 37.22 32.43
CA LEU A 11 39.66 36.82 33.74
C LEU A 11 38.83 35.65 34.33
N LEU A 12 39.28 34.38 34.33
CA LEU A 12 40.21 33.67 35.24
C LEU A 12 39.71 33.48 36.69
N SER A 13 39.41 32.24 37.07
CA SER A 13 39.66 31.71 38.42
C SER A 13 39.97 30.20 38.35
N VAL A 14 40.99 29.80 39.11
CA VAL A 14 41.69 28.52 39.13
C VAL A 14 41.60 27.93 40.55
N SER A 15 41.80 26.61 40.63
CA SER A 15 42.29 25.77 41.75
C SER A 15 41.29 25.20 42.77
N LEU A 16 41.26 23.86 42.91
CA LEU A 16 42.20 23.13 43.78
C LEU A 16 42.27 21.62 43.44
N SER A 17 43.50 21.12 43.48
CA SER A 17 43.93 19.72 43.28
C SER A 17 43.95 18.96 44.60
N SER A 18 43.84 17.62 44.56
CA SER A 18 44.66 16.77 45.41
C SER A 18 44.89 15.39 44.77
N CYS A 19 46.17 15.01 44.67
CA CYS A 19 46.63 13.68 44.32
C CYS A 19 47.01 12.93 45.60
N ALA A 20 46.72 11.64 45.66
CA ALA A 20 47.48 10.70 46.49
C ALA A 20 47.45 9.29 45.85
N SER A 21 48.60 8.64 45.85
CA SER A 21 48.89 7.22 45.62
C SER A 21 50.11 6.89 46.52
N PRO A 22 50.56 5.64 46.73
CA PRO A 22 50.04 4.32 46.30
C PRO A 22 49.96 3.30 47.47
N GLY A 23 49.42 2.10 47.22
CA GLY A 23 49.63 0.94 48.11
C GLY A 23 48.91 -0.33 47.67
N THR A 24 49.66 -1.29 47.12
CA THR A 24 49.31 -2.72 47.04
C THR A 24 49.73 -3.41 48.36
N PRO A 25 48.97 -4.40 48.89
CA PRO A 25 49.04 -5.76 48.36
C PRO A 25 47.71 -6.57 48.39
N THR A 26 47.67 -7.61 47.54
CA THR A 26 46.72 -8.74 47.41
C THR A 26 46.77 -9.72 48.60
N PRO A 27 45.99 -10.84 48.63
CA PRO A 27 44.58 -11.07 48.25
C PRO A 27 43.81 -11.88 49.33
N ILE A 28 42.47 -11.76 49.42
CA ILE A 28 41.62 -12.81 50.04
C ILE A 28 40.38 -13.03 49.20
N SER A 29 40.18 -14.30 48.83
CA SER A 29 39.15 -14.86 47.96
C SER A 29 37.82 -15.04 48.68
N ALA A 30 36.71 -14.74 48.01
CA ALA A 30 35.35 -15.17 48.36
C ALA A 30 34.47 -15.17 47.09
N PRO A 31 33.35 -15.91 47.07
CA PRO A 31 33.12 -17.11 46.25
C PRO A 31 32.45 -16.83 44.90
N THR A 32 32.62 -17.75 43.96
CA THR A 32 31.98 -17.78 42.63
C THR A 32 30.48 -18.05 42.74
N PRO A 33 29.61 -17.26 42.10
CA PRO A 33 28.29 -17.70 41.65
C PRO A 33 28.32 -18.02 40.15
N GLU A 34 27.44 -18.96 39.81
CA GLU A 34 27.33 -19.68 38.55
C GLU A 34 27.15 -18.80 37.30
N ALA A 35 27.56 -19.40 36.17
CA ALA A 35 27.39 -18.88 34.83
C ALA A 35 25.91 -18.57 34.53
N THR A 36 25.55 -17.28 34.57
CA THR A 36 24.42 -16.78 33.80
C THR A 36 24.79 -16.85 32.33
N ALA A 37 24.18 -17.81 31.65
CA ALA A 37 24.17 -17.92 30.20
C ALA A 37 23.92 -16.53 29.60
N MET A 38 24.88 -16.03 28.81
CA MET A 38 24.62 -14.96 27.88
C MET A 38 23.45 -15.41 27.02
N ASN A 39 22.29 -14.78 27.19
CA ASN A 39 21.23 -14.85 26.20
C ASN A 39 21.84 -14.27 24.92
N THR A 40 22.21 -15.18 24.03
CA THR A 40 22.56 -14.89 22.65
C THR A 40 21.49 -13.99 22.08
N ALA A 41 21.88 -12.79 21.67
CA ALA A 41 21.03 -11.89 20.91
C ALA A 41 20.35 -12.69 19.79
N SER A 42 19.03 -12.62 19.73
CA SER A 42 18.25 -13.16 18.62
C SER A 42 18.83 -12.63 17.30
N PRO A 43 18.84 -13.42 16.22
CA PRO A 43 19.36 -12.97 14.93
C PRO A 43 18.65 -11.69 14.50
N ILE A 44 19.43 -10.72 14.03
CA ILE A 44 18.95 -9.48 13.40
C ILE A 44 18.18 -9.90 12.15
N THR A 45 16.85 -9.91 12.22
CA THR A 45 16.00 -10.18 11.06
C THR A 45 16.06 -8.96 10.14
N PRO A 46 16.45 -9.10 8.85
CA PRO A 46 16.30 -8.02 7.88
C PRO A 46 14.82 -7.63 7.79
N ALA A 47 14.53 -6.33 7.74
CA ALA A 47 13.17 -5.81 7.62
C ALA A 47 12.64 -5.80 6.18
N ILE A 48 13.38 -6.39 5.24
CA ILE A 48 13.07 -6.37 3.81
C ILE A 48 12.85 -7.82 3.37
N PRO A 49 11.80 -8.12 2.58
CA PRO A 49 11.49 -9.47 2.15
C PRO A 49 12.71 -10.14 1.49
N VAL A 50 12.86 -11.45 1.71
CA VAL A 50 13.96 -12.27 1.17
C VAL A 50 14.00 -12.24 -0.38
N LYS A 51 12.94 -11.75 -1.02
CA LYS A 51 12.76 -11.58 -2.46
C LYS A 51 12.18 -10.20 -2.79
N PRO A 52 12.49 -9.63 -3.97
CA PRO A 52 12.04 -8.29 -4.36
C PRO A 52 10.51 -8.15 -4.50
N ALA A 53 10.01 -6.92 -4.38
CA ALA A 53 8.58 -6.61 -4.47
C ALA A 53 7.99 -6.96 -5.85
N PHE A 54 8.77 -6.81 -6.93
CA PHE A 54 8.36 -7.22 -8.28
C PHE A 54 8.00 -8.71 -8.36
N GLU A 55 8.73 -9.59 -7.65
CA GLU A 55 8.45 -11.03 -7.66
C GLU A 55 7.34 -11.43 -6.69
N THR A 56 7.22 -10.72 -5.57
CA THR A 56 6.37 -11.15 -4.45
C THR A 56 5.03 -10.45 -4.41
N GLY A 57 4.90 -9.26 -5.01
CA GLY A 57 3.78 -8.35 -4.80
C GLY A 57 3.71 -7.78 -3.37
N LEU A 58 4.73 -8.02 -2.54
CA LEU A 58 4.79 -7.54 -1.16
C LEU A 58 5.69 -6.31 -1.07
N TYR A 59 5.12 -5.21 -0.59
CA TYR A 59 5.82 -3.94 -0.43
C TYR A 59 6.07 -3.68 1.07
N PRO A 60 7.32 -3.40 1.49
CA PRO A 60 7.63 -3.04 2.88
C PRO A 60 6.84 -1.82 3.34
N ASN A 61 6.45 -1.79 4.62
CA ASN A 61 5.82 -0.65 5.23
C ASN A 61 6.60 -0.25 6.48
N LEU A 62 7.55 0.67 6.33
CA LEU A 62 8.45 1.03 7.42
C LEU A 62 7.74 1.77 8.55
N PHE A 63 6.65 2.49 8.29
CA PHE A 63 5.87 3.12 9.36
C PHE A 63 5.26 2.07 10.30
N ARG A 64 4.75 0.98 9.74
CA ARG A 64 4.26 -0.15 10.53
C ARG A 64 5.41 -0.92 11.16
N ASP A 65 6.38 -1.31 10.37
CA ASP A 65 7.39 -2.30 10.74
C ASP A 65 8.46 -1.72 11.69
N TYR A 66 8.75 -0.42 11.57
CA TYR A 66 9.68 0.28 12.47
C TYR A 66 8.94 0.98 13.61
N LEU A 67 7.91 1.77 13.29
CA LEU A 67 7.29 2.68 14.26
C LEU A 67 6.01 2.13 14.91
N GLY A 68 5.55 0.93 14.52
CA GLY A 68 4.34 0.32 15.05
C GLY A 68 3.05 1.05 14.68
N LYS A 69 3.06 1.88 13.61
CA LYS A 69 1.86 2.59 13.16
C LYS A 69 0.85 1.62 12.58
N SER A 70 -0.40 1.79 12.98
CA SER A 70 -1.51 1.07 12.37
C SER A 70 -1.70 1.53 10.93
N ASP A 71 -2.21 0.63 10.09
CA ASP A 71 -2.52 0.97 8.69
C ASP A 71 -3.57 2.11 8.61
N LEU A 72 -4.45 2.26 9.62
CA LEU A 72 -5.39 3.38 9.73
C LEU A 72 -4.68 4.72 9.95
N GLU A 73 -3.72 4.79 10.88
CA GLU A 73 -2.92 6.00 11.10
C GLU A 73 -2.15 6.39 9.84
N ILE A 74 -1.57 5.39 9.16
CA ILE A 74 -0.79 5.59 7.94
C ILE A 74 -1.69 6.12 6.83
N GLN A 75 -2.84 5.49 6.60
CA GLN A 75 -3.80 5.95 5.60
C GLN A 75 -4.30 7.36 5.91
N ALA A 76 -4.62 7.66 7.17
CA ALA A 76 -5.03 9.00 7.58
C ALA A 76 -3.94 10.06 7.30
N LYS A 77 -2.64 9.73 7.50
CA LYS A 77 -1.54 10.65 7.18
C LYS A 77 -1.39 10.86 5.67
N ILE A 78 -1.57 9.81 4.87
CA ILE A 78 -1.55 9.87 3.40
C ILE A 78 -2.74 10.71 2.89
N ASP A 79 -3.94 10.44 3.39
CA ASP A 79 -5.16 11.14 2.99
C ASP A 79 -5.09 12.63 3.36
N ALA A 80 -4.56 12.96 4.54
CA ALA A 80 -4.33 14.33 4.96
C ALA A 80 -3.32 15.05 4.05
N ALA A 81 -2.21 14.39 3.68
CA ALA A 81 -1.21 14.96 2.78
C ALA A 81 -1.77 15.18 1.37
N TRP A 82 -2.48 14.19 0.83
CA TRP A 82 -3.22 14.32 -0.43
C TRP A 82 -4.19 15.49 -0.39
N HIS A 83 -5.04 15.56 0.64
CA HIS A 83 -6.04 16.61 0.76
C HIS A 83 -5.39 18.00 0.83
N GLN A 84 -4.35 18.19 1.64
CA GLN A 84 -3.65 19.47 1.74
C GLN A 84 -3.02 19.88 0.40
N LEU A 85 -2.28 18.99 -0.26
CA LEU A 85 -1.55 19.33 -1.48
C LEU A 85 -2.45 19.45 -2.72
N PHE A 86 -3.58 18.73 -2.77
CA PHE A 86 -4.46 18.74 -3.95
C PHE A 86 -5.69 19.63 -3.79
N TYR A 87 -6.20 19.79 -2.57
CA TYR A 87 -7.48 20.44 -2.29
C TYR A 87 -7.45 21.42 -1.10
N GLY A 88 -6.29 21.63 -0.49
CA GLY A 88 -6.11 22.61 0.58
C GLY A 88 -6.25 24.05 0.09
N ASP A 89 -5.98 24.99 0.98
CA ASP A 89 -6.03 26.42 0.69
C ASP A 89 -5.16 26.82 -0.51
N ASP A 90 -5.75 27.60 -1.41
CA ASP A 90 -5.14 28.07 -2.67
C ASP A 90 -3.84 28.84 -2.46
N ALA A 91 -3.76 29.64 -1.39
CA ALA A 91 -2.64 30.55 -1.15
C ALA A 91 -1.51 29.86 -0.38
N THR A 92 -1.85 28.91 0.50
CA THR A 92 -0.92 28.42 1.52
C THR A 92 -0.60 26.94 1.45
N GLU A 93 -1.45 26.10 0.85
CA GLU A 93 -1.36 24.64 0.99
C GLU A 93 -1.27 23.91 -0.34
N ARG A 94 -2.26 24.09 -1.24
CA ARG A 94 -2.31 23.25 -2.43
C ARG A 94 -1.27 23.64 -3.47
N VAL A 95 -0.97 22.68 -4.33
CA VAL A 95 -0.11 22.82 -5.51
C VAL A 95 -0.83 22.35 -6.78
N TYR A 96 -1.95 21.64 -6.66
CA TYR A 96 -2.83 21.25 -7.76
C TYR A 96 -3.92 22.30 -8.02
N TYR A 97 -4.14 22.65 -9.28
CA TYR A 97 -5.11 23.67 -9.68
C TYR A 97 -5.95 23.17 -10.86
N PRO A 98 -7.26 22.88 -10.65
CA PRO A 98 -8.18 22.58 -11.74
C PRO A 98 -8.32 23.74 -12.74
N VAL A 99 -8.40 23.42 -14.03
CA VAL A 99 -8.64 24.35 -15.14
C VAL A 99 -9.84 23.87 -15.93
N GLY A 100 -10.90 24.69 -15.96
CA GLY A 100 -12.15 24.31 -16.61
C GLY A 100 -12.75 23.02 -16.03
N SER A 101 -13.43 22.25 -16.88
CA SER A 101 -14.13 21.03 -16.44
C SER A 101 -13.26 19.78 -16.42
N ASP A 102 -12.12 19.75 -17.11
CA ASP A 102 -11.39 18.50 -17.38
C ASP A 102 -9.86 18.63 -17.52
N MET A 103 -9.26 19.75 -17.07
CA MET A 103 -7.82 19.88 -16.97
C MET A 103 -7.41 20.30 -15.55
N ALA A 104 -6.11 20.14 -15.24
CA ALA A 104 -5.48 20.69 -14.06
C ALA A 104 -3.97 20.78 -14.26
N TYR A 105 -3.29 21.60 -13.48
CA TYR A 105 -1.82 21.63 -13.43
C TYR A 105 -1.30 21.54 -11.99
N ILE A 106 -0.03 21.17 -11.86
CA ILE A 106 0.73 21.34 -10.62
C ILE A 106 1.60 22.59 -10.75
N SER A 107 1.43 23.56 -9.85
CA SER A 107 2.17 24.82 -9.86
C SER A 107 3.42 24.76 -8.99
N ASP A 108 4.56 25.13 -9.54
CA ASP A 108 5.70 25.59 -8.76
C ASP A 108 5.41 27.01 -8.27
N ILE A 109 5.01 27.09 -7.00
CA ILE A 109 4.58 28.34 -6.36
C ILE A 109 5.73 29.35 -6.26
N ALA A 110 6.96 28.90 -6.06
CA ALA A 110 8.09 29.78 -5.86
C ALA A 110 8.58 30.39 -7.18
N ASN A 111 8.50 29.63 -8.27
CA ASN A 111 8.95 30.05 -9.60
C ASN A 111 7.82 30.58 -10.50
N GLU A 112 6.56 30.53 -10.03
CA GLU A 112 5.38 31.00 -10.76
C GLU A 112 5.20 30.30 -12.13
N ASP A 113 5.59 29.03 -12.21
CA ASP A 113 5.51 28.20 -13.42
C ASP A 113 4.91 26.80 -13.16
N VAL A 114 4.67 26.07 -14.25
CA VAL A 114 4.19 24.68 -14.27
C VAL A 114 5.28 23.86 -14.95
N ARG A 115 5.81 22.84 -14.28
CA ARG A 115 6.97 22.07 -14.74
C ARG A 115 6.63 20.63 -15.11
N SER A 116 7.31 20.07 -16.10
CA SER A 116 7.11 18.66 -16.52
C SER A 116 7.36 17.70 -15.37
N GLU A 117 8.39 17.97 -14.55
CA GLU A 117 8.67 17.30 -13.29
C GLU A 117 7.43 17.26 -12.38
N GLY A 118 6.87 18.42 -12.02
CA GLY A 118 5.70 18.51 -11.14
C GLY A 118 4.46 17.82 -11.70
N MET A 119 4.22 17.97 -12.99
CA MET A 119 3.10 17.34 -13.69
C MET A 119 3.21 15.82 -13.66
N SER A 120 4.39 15.29 -13.96
CA SER A 120 4.65 13.85 -13.97
C SER A 120 4.62 13.26 -12.55
N TYR A 121 5.08 13.99 -11.53
CA TYR A 121 4.95 13.58 -10.12
C TYR A 121 3.48 13.56 -9.69
N GLY A 122 2.71 14.59 -10.04
CA GLY A 122 1.27 14.65 -9.77
C GLY A 122 0.53 13.47 -10.39
N MET A 123 0.86 13.11 -11.64
CA MET A 123 0.33 11.91 -12.31
C MET A 123 0.72 10.63 -11.57
N MET A 124 1.98 10.48 -11.17
CA MET A 124 2.41 9.31 -10.41
C MET A 124 1.66 9.20 -9.07
N ILE A 125 1.58 10.28 -8.30
CA ILE A 125 0.86 10.32 -7.02
C ILE A 125 -0.61 9.91 -7.24
N ALA A 126 -1.25 10.49 -8.26
CA ALA A 126 -2.64 10.20 -8.57
C ALA A 126 -2.87 8.72 -8.93
N VAL A 127 -2.02 8.11 -9.76
CA VAL A 127 -2.18 6.69 -10.11
C VAL A 127 -1.91 5.76 -8.92
N GLN A 128 -0.92 6.06 -8.08
CA GLN A 128 -0.64 5.29 -6.86
C GLN A 128 -1.81 5.35 -5.85
N LEU A 129 -2.47 6.50 -5.76
CA LEU A 129 -3.64 6.70 -4.90
C LEU A 129 -4.98 6.32 -5.53
N ASN A 130 -4.98 5.83 -6.77
CA ASN A 130 -6.18 5.48 -7.52
C ASN A 130 -7.13 6.69 -7.76
N LYS A 131 -6.55 7.82 -8.18
CA LYS A 131 -7.21 9.12 -8.42
C LYS A 131 -7.27 9.42 -9.92
N LYS A 132 -8.11 8.66 -10.64
CA LYS A 132 -8.17 8.67 -12.11
C LYS A 132 -8.57 10.04 -12.68
N GLU A 133 -9.52 10.73 -12.05
CA GLU A 133 -9.97 12.04 -12.54
C GLU A 133 -8.83 13.06 -12.51
N GLU A 134 -8.09 13.12 -11.40
CA GLU A 134 -6.98 14.03 -11.19
C GLU A 134 -5.81 13.68 -12.12
N PHE A 135 -5.54 12.39 -12.33
CA PHE A 135 -4.57 11.92 -13.32
C PHE A 135 -4.93 12.39 -14.73
N ASP A 136 -6.17 12.16 -15.18
CA ASP A 136 -6.63 12.50 -16.53
C ASP A 136 -6.58 14.01 -16.75
N ARG A 137 -6.95 14.80 -15.75
CA ARG A 137 -6.88 16.28 -15.77
C ARG A 137 -5.43 16.77 -15.96
N LEU A 138 -4.50 16.21 -15.20
CA LEU A 138 -3.07 16.56 -15.31
C LEU A 138 -2.52 16.16 -16.67
N TRP A 139 -2.80 14.94 -17.10
CA TRP A 139 -2.33 14.42 -18.36
C TRP A 139 -2.86 15.22 -19.55
N LYS A 140 -4.16 15.54 -19.54
CA LYS A 140 -4.77 16.37 -20.58
C LYS A 140 -4.11 17.74 -20.65
N TRP A 141 -3.81 18.39 -19.53
CA TRP A 141 -3.12 19.68 -19.53
C TRP A 141 -1.71 19.56 -20.11
N ALA A 142 -0.94 18.55 -19.69
CA ALA A 142 0.40 18.28 -20.22
C ALA A 142 0.38 18.05 -21.75
N LYS A 143 -0.52 17.20 -22.25
CA LYS A 143 -0.70 16.95 -23.69
C LYS A 143 -1.21 18.16 -24.47
N THR A 144 -1.93 19.07 -23.83
CA THR A 144 -2.49 20.25 -24.49
C THR A 144 -1.46 21.38 -24.61
N TYR A 145 -0.70 21.63 -23.54
CA TYR A 145 0.13 22.84 -23.43
C TYR A 145 1.63 22.58 -23.44
N MET A 146 2.08 21.41 -23.01
CA MET A 146 3.51 21.11 -22.89
C MET A 146 4.01 20.29 -24.09
N TYR A 147 3.20 19.35 -24.57
CA TYR A 147 3.59 18.44 -25.64
C TYR A 147 3.87 19.16 -26.96
N GLN A 148 5.05 18.90 -27.53
CA GLN A 148 5.49 19.45 -28.81
C GLN A 148 4.94 18.61 -29.96
N THR A 149 3.90 19.11 -30.63
CA THR A 149 3.29 18.45 -31.79
C THR A 149 4.10 18.63 -33.08
N GLU A 150 4.92 19.67 -33.14
CA GLU A 150 5.77 20.05 -34.27
C GLU A 150 7.08 20.71 -33.80
N GLY A 151 7.95 21.07 -34.75
CA GLY A 151 9.21 21.75 -34.45
C GLY A 151 10.34 20.83 -33.96
N GLY A 152 11.44 21.44 -33.53
CA GLY A 152 12.71 20.75 -33.27
C GLY A 152 12.71 19.75 -32.11
N TYR A 153 11.69 19.80 -31.24
CA TYR A 153 11.50 18.92 -30.08
C TYR A 153 10.23 18.07 -30.20
N LYS A 154 9.72 17.86 -31.42
CA LYS A 154 8.49 17.10 -31.66
C LYS A 154 8.51 15.75 -30.93
N GLY A 155 7.48 15.50 -30.13
CA GLY A 155 7.32 14.29 -29.33
C GLY A 155 7.74 14.44 -27.86
N TYR A 156 8.46 15.51 -27.51
CA TYR A 156 8.82 15.84 -26.12
C TYR A 156 7.85 16.84 -25.48
N PHE A 157 8.04 17.11 -24.19
CA PHE A 157 7.23 18.06 -23.42
C PHE A 157 8.09 19.26 -23.03
N ALA A 158 7.62 20.48 -23.31
CA ALA A 158 8.22 21.71 -22.78
C ALA A 158 8.40 21.60 -21.26
N TRP A 159 9.63 21.81 -20.77
CA TRP A 159 9.95 21.56 -19.36
C TRP A 159 9.22 22.52 -18.42
N HIS A 160 8.87 23.72 -18.90
CA HIS A 160 8.05 24.65 -18.13
C HIS A 160 7.15 25.57 -18.97
N CYS A 161 6.01 25.88 -18.38
CA CYS A 161 4.96 26.73 -18.91
C CYS A 161 4.47 27.71 -17.84
N LYS A 162 3.82 28.79 -18.26
CA LYS A 162 2.96 29.58 -17.37
C LYS A 162 1.70 28.78 -17.03
N THR A 163 1.00 29.21 -15.98
CA THR A 163 -0.29 28.61 -15.56
C THR A 163 -1.41 28.73 -16.59
N ASP A 164 -1.29 29.67 -17.54
CA ASP A 164 -2.21 29.81 -18.69
C ASP A 164 -1.87 28.87 -19.87
N GLY A 165 -0.81 28.06 -19.76
CA GLY A 165 -0.35 27.13 -20.77
C GLY A 165 0.67 27.70 -21.75
N THR A 166 1.05 28.98 -21.63
CA THR A 166 2.12 29.56 -22.47
C THR A 166 3.45 28.89 -22.15
N GLN A 167 4.05 28.22 -23.15
CA GLN A 167 5.39 27.63 -23.01
C GLN A 167 6.44 28.73 -22.80
N LEU A 168 7.25 28.59 -21.75
CA LEU A 168 8.35 29.50 -21.46
C LEU A 168 9.64 29.06 -22.17
N ALA A 169 9.77 27.75 -22.42
CA ALA A 169 10.81 27.15 -23.24
C ALA A 169 10.28 25.90 -23.97
N ALA A 170 10.82 25.62 -25.16
CA ALA A 170 10.36 24.48 -25.96
C ALA A 170 11.07 23.15 -25.65
N ASN A 171 12.29 23.22 -25.09
CA ASN A 171 13.07 22.02 -24.75
C ASN A 171 12.44 21.25 -23.59
N PRO A 172 12.69 19.94 -23.47
CA PRO A 172 12.28 19.15 -22.31
C PRO A 172 13.30 19.18 -21.17
N ALA A 173 12.94 18.53 -20.07
CA ALA A 173 13.80 18.12 -18.96
C ALA A 173 13.59 16.62 -18.77
N ALA A 174 14.66 15.83 -18.89
CA ALA A 174 14.54 14.42 -19.23
C ALA A 174 13.82 13.56 -18.17
N ASP A 175 13.88 13.97 -16.91
CA ASP A 175 13.19 13.29 -15.82
C ASP A 175 11.67 13.34 -15.96
N GLY A 176 11.11 14.45 -16.45
CA GLY A 176 9.68 14.58 -16.70
C GLY A 176 9.15 13.44 -17.58
N GLU A 177 9.81 13.20 -18.72
CA GLU A 177 9.51 12.08 -19.61
C GLU A 177 9.66 10.71 -18.92
N VAL A 178 10.72 10.49 -18.14
CA VAL A 178 10.95 9.23 -17.39
C VAL A 178 9.77 8.94 -16.45
N TRP A 179 9.27 9.94 -15.74
CA TRP A 179 8.11 9.77 -14.86
C TRP A 179 6.79 9.64 -15.62
N PHE A 180 6.57 10.43 -16.69
CA PHE A 180 5.35 10.34 -17.50
C PHE A 180 5.16 8.92 -18.06
N VAL A 181 6.19 8.34 -18.65
CA VAL A 181 6.14 6.98 -19.22
C VAL A 181 5.66 5.97 -18.18
N THR A 182 6.28 5.96 -17.01
CA THR A 182 5.96 4.97 -15.97
C THR A 182 4.58 5.21 -15.38
N ALA A 183 4.20 6.48 -15.14
CA ALA A 183 2.88 6.82 -14.64
C ALA A 183 1.76 6.40 -15.62
N LEU A 184 1.99 6.55 -16.94
CA LEU A 184 1.06 6.11 -17.98
C LEU A 184 0.95 4.58 -18.07
N PHE A 185 2.06 3.85 -17.97
CA PHE A 185 2.01 2.39 -17.88
C PHE A 185 1.24 1.92 -16.65
N PHE A 186 1.44 2.57 -15.50
CA PHE A 186 0.66 2.26 -14.30
C PHE A 186 -0.81 2.61 -14.45
N ALA A 187 -1.15 3.70 -15.15
CA ALA A 187 -2.54 4.07 -15.42
C ALA A 187 -3.24 3.00 -16.27
N ASP A 188 -2.58 2.48 -17.31
CA ASP A 188 -3.07 1.32 -18.05
C ASP A 188 -3.21 0.08 -17.15
N GLY A 189 -2.22 -0.21 -16.32
CA GLY A 189 -2.26 -1.35 -15.40
C GLY A 189 -3.34 -1.26 -14.33
N ARG A 190 -3.75 -0.05 -13.92
CA ARG A 190 -4.79 0.16 -12.90
C ARG A 190 -6.18 0.34 -13.46
N TRP A 191 -6.32 1.02 -14.59
CA TRP A 191 -7.62 1.49 -15.11
C TRP A 191 -7.93 0.98 -16.51
N GLY A 192 -6.96 0.37 -17.19
CA GLY A 192 -7.02 0.07 -18.62
C GLY A 192 -6.87 1.33 -19.48
N SER A 193 -6.46 1.14 -20.73
CA SER A 193 -6.37 2.22 -21.72
C SER A 193 -7.75 2.61 -22.27
N GLY A 194 -8.02 3.91 -22.32
CA GLY A 194 -9.18 4.50 -23.00
C GLY A 194 -8.89 4.88 -24.46
N GLU A 195 -9.60 5.86 -24.98
CA GLU A 195 -9.42 6.39 -26.35
C GLU A 195 -8.55 7.65 -26.40
N GLY A 196 -7.97 7.93 -27.57
CA GLY A 196 -7.19 9.15 -27.82
C GLY A 196 -6.01 9.29 -26.86
N ILE A 197 -5.85 10.48 -26.26
CA ILE A 197 -4.79 10.71 -25.27
C ILE A 197 -4.95 9.87 -23.99
N TYR A 198 -6.12 9.28 -23.72
CA TYR A 198 -6.33 8.40 -22.57
C TYR A 198 -6.03 6.94 -22.88
N ASN A 199 -5.55 6.63 -24.09
CA ASN A 199 -4.87 5.37 -24.36
C ASN A 199 -3.47 5.42 -23.73
N TYR A 200 -3.42 5.25 -22.40
CA TYR A 200 -2.21 5.49 -21.62
C TYR A 200 -1.05 4.61 -22.09
N ARG A 201 -1.32 3.35 -22.46
CA ARG A 201 -0.29 2.46 -22.99
C ARG A 201 0.27 3.01 -24.30
N ALA A 202 -0.58 3.38 -25.26
CA ALA A 202 -0.11 3.92 -26.53
C ALA A 202 0.70 5.21 -26.36
N GLU A 203 0.28 6.10 -25.45
CA GLU A 203 1.03 7.33 -25.15
C GLU A 203 2.39 7.03 -24.49
N ALA A 204 2.46 6.08 -23.55
CA ALA A 204 3.73 5.64 -22.95
C ALA A 204 4.69 5.09 -24.01
N GLN A 205 4.19 4.24 -24.92
CA GLN A 205 4.98 3.69 -26.02
C GLN A 205 5.48 4.77 -26.98
N ALA A 206 4.66 5.78 -27.28
CA ALA A 206 5.06 6.89 -28.15
C ALA A 206 6.18 7.75 -27.54
N ILE A 207 6.17 7.93 -26.21
CA ILE A 207 7.25 8.64 -25.51
C ILE A 207 8.53 7.79 -25.52
N LEU A 208 8.44 6.48 -25.23
CA LEU A 208 9.61 5.58 -25.32
C LEU A 208 10.21 5.51 -26.72
N ASP A 209 9.38 5.50 -27.76
CA ASP A 209 9.81 5.58 -29.15
C ASP A 209 10.55 6.91 -29.43
N THR A 210 10.03 8.02 -28.92
CA THR A 210 10.70 9.33 -29.04
C THR A 210 12.03 9.35 -28.28
N ALA A 211 12.10 8.70 -27.12
CA ALA A 211 13.26 8.70 -26.24
C ALA A 211 14.53 8.10 -26.86
N LEU A 212 14.40 7.22 -27.87
CA LEU A 212 15.51 6.53 -28.53
C LEU A 212 15.62 6.79 -30.04
N HIS A 213 14.64 7.48 -30.63
CA HIS A 213 14.55 7.67 -32.08
C HIS A 213 14.15 9.12 -32.42
N ALA A 214 14.99 10.08 -32.00
CA ALA A 214 14.81 11.50 -32.29
C ALA A 214 15.18 11.86 -33.75
N GLU A 215 15.92 10.99 -34.46
CA GLU A 215 16.28 11.21 -35.86
C GLU A 215 15.04 11.47 -36.74
N GLY A 216 15.11 12.53 -37.57
CA GLY A 216 14.01 12.93 -38.45
C GLY A 216 12.86 13.68 -37.77
N ARG A 217 12.95 13.98 -36.46
CA ARG A 217 11.95 14.77 -35.71
C ARG A 217 12.30 16.26 -35.59
N GLY A 218 13.45 16.68 -36.09
CA GLY A 218 13.89 18.07 -36.13
C GLY A 218 15.40 18.21 -35.95
N ASP A 219 15.91 19.45 -36.03
CA ASP A 219 17.36 19.71 -36.02
C ASP A 219 17.92 20.06 -34.63
N LEU A 220 17.08 20.06 -33.59
CA LEU A 220 17.43 20.56 -32.25
C LEU A 220 17.44 19.49 -31.16
N ALA A 221 16.58 18.47 -31.24
CA ALA A 221 16.53 17.41 -30.24
C ALA A 221 17.55 16.31 -30.51
N THR A 222 18.02 15.67 -29.44
CA THR A 222 18.69 14.37 -29.49
C THR A 222 17.80 13.30 -28.85
N ASP A 223 18.30 12.07 -28.76
CA ASP A 223 17.68 11.04 -27.94
C ASP A 223 17.72 11.43 -26.45
N LEU A 224 16.72 10.95 -25.70
CA LEU A 224 16.60 11.11 -24.24
C LEU A 224 17.65 10.28 -23.49
N PHE A 225 18.09 9.20 -24.12
CA PHE A 225 19.18 8.36 -23.65
C PHE A 225 20.32 8.40 -24.65
N ASP A 226 21.53 8.58 -24.16
CA ASP A 226 22.72 8.52 -24.99
C ASP A 226 22.91 7.08 -25.53
N PRO A 227 23.01 6.89 -26.85
CA PRO A 227 23.00 5.57 -27.46
C PRO A 227 24.28 4.77 -27.18
N GLU A 228 25.39 5.42 -26.81
CA GLU A 228 26.66 4.75 -26.51
C GLU A 228 26.73 4.27 -25.06
N THR A 229 26.44 5.17 -24.12
CA THR A 229 26.53 4.92 -22.68
C THR A 229 25.26 4.29 -22.10
N LYS A 230 24.14 4.36 -22.82
CA LYS A 230 22.79 3.91 -22.38
C LYS A 230 22.26 4.68 -21.17
N GLN A 231 22.79 5.88 -20.92
CA GLN A 231 22.40 6.72 -19.79
C GLN A 231 21.41 7.78 -20.25
N VAL A 232 20.45 8.11 -19.38
CA VAL A 232 19.59 9.29 -19.59
C VAL A 232 20.47 10.53 -19.66
N VAL A 233 20.18 11.46 -20.57
CA VAL A 233 20.92 12.72 -20.68
C VAL A 233 20.28 13.80 -19.80
N PHE A 234 21.00 14.88 -19.49
CA PHE A 234 20.41 15.99 -18.74
C PHE A 234 19.29 16.67 -19.53
N VAL A 235 19.56 17.09 -20.78
CA VAL A 235 18.54 17.58 -21.71
C VAL A 235 18.79 16.99 -23.10
N PRO A 236 17.79 16.39 -23.77
CA PRO A 236 17.92 15.87 -25.14
C PRO A 236 17.93 17.01 -26.16
N GLN A 237 18.95 17.85 -26.09
CA GLN A 237 19.18 19.00 -26.93
C GLN A 237 20.57 18.91 -27.56
N LEU A 238 20.63 19.10 -28.88
CA LEU A 238 21.86 19.12 -29.64
C LEU A 238 22.86 20.11 -29.03
N GLY A 239 24.04 19.61 -28.67
CA GLY A 239 25.09 20.38 -28.04
C GLY A 239 25.50 19.80 -26.69
N ARG A 240 25.97 20.67 -25.78
CA ARG A 240 26.56 20.21 -24.52
C ARG A 240 25.56 19.55 -23.58
N ASN A 241 24.29 19.95 -23.59
CA ASN A 241 23.31 19.48 -22.61
C ASN A 241 22.90 18.01 -22.79
N SER A 242 23.17 17.41 -23.95
CA SER A 242 22.99 15.97 -24.18
C SER A 242 24.26 15.14 -23.96
N GLN A 243 25.36 15.76 -23.54
CA GLN A 243 26.68 15.11 -23.38
C GLN A 243 27.07 14.86 -21.91
N PHE A 244 26.13 15.06 -20.98
CA PHE A 244 26.27 14.76 -19.57
C PHE A 244 24.90 14.39 -18.99
N THR A 245 24.85 14.03 -17.71
CA THR A 245 23.64 13.55 -17.05
C THR A 245 23.45 14.17 -15.66
N ASP A 246 22.35 13.79 -15.01
CA ASP A 246 21.98 14.12 -13.65
C ASP A 246 21.75 12.80 -12.89
N PRO A 247 22.51 12.50 -11.81
CA PRO A 247 22.33 11.27 -11.03
C PRO A 247 20.90 11.01 -10.56
N SER A 248 20.11 12.06 -10.32
CA SER A 248 18.74 11.95 -9.87
C SER A 248 17.76 11.49 -10.95
N TYR A 249 18.15 11.54 -12.22
CA TYR A 249 17.32 11.10 -13.34
C TYR A 249 17.47 9.60 -13.61
N HIS A 250 18.49 8.96 -13.03
CA HIS A 250 18.72 7.52 -13.15
C HIS A 250 17.75 6.73 -12.27
N MET A 251 16.80 6.07 -12.92
CA MET A 251 15.75 5.26 -12.30
C MET A 251 15.75 3.83 -12.88
N PRO A 252 16.80 3.03 -12.61
CA PRO A 252 16.93 1.67 -13.17
C PRO A 252 15.72 0.78 -12.87
N HIS A 253 15.01 1.03 -11.77
CA HIS A 253 13.78 0.33 -11.43
C HIS A 253 12.61 0.63 -12.38
N PHE A 254 12.56 1.79 -13.03
CA PHE A 254 11.61 2.05 -14.11
C PHE A 254 12.07 1.40 -15.41
N TYR A 255 13.38 1.45 -15.71
CA TYR A 255 13.92 0.86 -16.93
C TYR A 255 13.77 -0.67 -16.95
N GLU A 256 13.83 -1.33 -15.78
CA GLU A 256 13.47 -2.75 -15.63
C GLU A 256 12.05 -3.00 -16.14
N LEU A 257 11.10 -2.15 -15.77
CA LEU A 257 9.72 -2.29 -16.22
C LEU A 257 9.60 -2.04 -17.72
N TRP A 258 10.28 -1.01 -18.25
CA TRP A 258 10.25 -0.71 -19.68
C TRP A 258 10.90 -1.80 -20.53
N ALA A 259 11.97 -2.42 -20.05
CA ALA A 259 12.59 -3.58 -20.71
C ALA A 259 11.60 -4.74 -20.89
N ARG A 260 10.56 -4.81 -20.05
CA ARG A 260 9.51 -5.84 -20.13
C ARG A 260 8.27 -5.37 -20.90
N TRP A 261 7.96 -4.07 -20.88
CA TRP A 261 6.67 -3.54 -21.33
C TRP A 261 6.75 -2.70 -22.60
N ALA A 262 7.92 -2.20 -22.98
CA ALA A 262 8.10 -1.52 -24.25
C ALA A 262 7.74 -2.47 -25.41
N ASP A 263 7.07 -1.95 -26.44
CA ASP A 263 6.72 -2.75 -27.61
C ASP A 263 7.93 -3.00 -28.52
N LYS A 264 9.02 -2.23 -28.32
CA LYS A 264 10.30 -2.32 -29.03
C LYS A 264 11.46 -1.85 -28.15
N ASP A 265 12.68 -2.09 -28.60
CA ASP A 265 13.93 -1.65 -27.96
C ASP A 265 14.12 -2.18 -26.53
N ASN A 266 13.47 -3.30 -26.20
CA ASN A 266 13.53 -3.96 -24.88
C ASN A 266 14.96 -4.23 -24.42
N ASP A 267 15.84 -4.66 -25.33
CA ASP A 267 17.25 -4.92 -25.05
C ASP A 267 18.00 -3.63 -24.66
N PHE A 268 17.69 -2.49 -25.29
CA PHE A 268 18.26 -1.19 -24.90
C PHE A 268 17.89 -0.85 -23.47
N TRP A 269 16.63 -1.01 -23.08
CA TRP A 269 16.19 -0.73 -21.71
C TRP A 269 16.85 -1.65 -20.70
N ALA A 270 17.03 -2.94 -21.03
CA ALA A 270 17.79 -3.86 -20.21
C ALA A 270 19.26 -3.43 -20.05
N GLU A 271 19.88 -2.91 -21.11
CA GLU A 271 21.23 -2.32 -21.04
C GLU A 271 21.26 -1.01 -20.22
N ALA A 272 20.24 -0.16 -20.33
CA ALA A 272 20.12 1.09 -19.55
C ALA A 272 20.00 0.83 -18.04
N VAL A 273 19.35 -0.26 -17.64
CA VAL A 273 19.35 -0.76 -16.25
C VAL A 273 20.77 -1.02 -15.77
N ILE A 274 21.54 -1.77 -16.57
CA ILE A 274 22.93 -2.14 -16.25
C ILE A 274 23.80 -0.88 -16.18
N ALA A 275 23.70 0.01 -17.18
CA ALA A 275 24.47 1.24 -17.25
C ALA A 275 24.22 2.14 -16.03
N SER A 276 22.95 2.36 -15.67
CA SER A 276 22.60 3.20 -14.51
C SER A 276 23.10 2.62 -13.18
N ARG A 277 22.97 1.29 -12.98
CA ARG A 277 23.48 0.61 -11.78
C ARG A 277 25.01 0.59 -11.71
N GLN A 278 25.71 0.67 -12.84
CA GLN A 278 27.18 0.80 -12.89
C GLN A 278 27.65 2.26 -12.73
N TYR A 279 26.82 3.22 -13.12
CA TYR A 279 27.11 4.64 -13.06
C TYR A 279 26.95 5.21 -11.65
N LEU A 280 25.84 4.92 -10.97
CA LEU A 280 25.53 5.49 -9.64
C LEU A 280 26.66 5.30 -8.59
N PRO A 281 27.34 4.13 -8.50
CA PRO A 281 28.50 3.97 -7.63
C PRO A 281 29.67 4.93 -7.90
N LYS A 282 29.80 5.43 -9.13
CA LYS A 282 30.85 6.37 -9.55
C LYS A 282 30.45 7.82 -9.28
N ALA A 283 29.16 8.13 -9.37
CA ALA A 283 28.62 9.48 -9.21
C ALA A 283 28.51 9.93 -7.74
N VAL A 284 28.40 9.01 -6.78
CA VAL A 284 28.27 9.32 -5.36
C VAL A 284 29.62 9.41 -4.66
N HIS A 285 29.75 10.34 -3.72
CA HIS A 285 30.98 10.50 -2.94
C HIS A 285 31.23 9.27 -2.04
N PRO A 286 32.45 8.70 -2.03
CA PRO A 286 32.72 7.40 -1.39
C PRO A 286 32.62 7.41 0.13
N GLU A 287 32.69 8.59 0.79
CA GLU A 287 32.61 8.69 2.25
C GLU A 287 31.23 9.16 2.75
N THR A 288 30.65 10.17 2.08
CA THR A 288 29.39 10.80 2.51
C THR A 288 28.17 10.17 1.85
N GLY A 289 28.34 9.52 0.69
CA GLY A 289 27.24 9.01 -0.12
C GLY A 289 26.47 10.10 -0.88
N LEU A 290 26.90 11.37 -0.81
CA LEU A 290 26.24 12.47 -1.52
C LEU A 290 26.52 12.39 -3.02
N ALA A 291 25.49 12.61 -3.85
CA ALA A 291 25.63 12.82 -5.28
C ALA A 291 25.69 14.32 -5.61
N PRO A 292 26.33 14.74 -6.72
CA PRO A 292 26.13 16.07 -7.27
C PRO A 292 24.73 16.21 -7.90
N ASN A 293 24.28 17.44 -8.14
CA ASN A 293 23.15 17.70 -9.02
C ASN A 293 23.47 17.15 -10.43
N TYR A 294 24.57 17.60 -11.05
CA TYR A 294 24.95 17.16 -12.41
C TYR A 294 26.30 16.46 -12.40
N SER A 295 26.50 15.54 -13.34
CA SER A 295 27.79 14.88 -13.57
C SER A 295 27.96 14.41 -15.01
N GLU A 296 29.22 14.22 -15.41
CA GLU A 296 29.56 13.53 -16.65
C GLU A 296 29.10 12.07 -16.60
N PHE A 297 28.96 11.41 -17.75
CA PHE A 297 28.56 9.99 -17.83
C PHE A 297 29.52 9.01 -17.14
N ASP A 298 30.74 9.44 -16.80
CA ASP A 298 31.70 8.62 -16.04
C ASP A 298 31.53 8.74 -14.50
N GLY A 299 30.65 9.63 -14.05
CA GLY A 299 30.37 9.91 -12.64
C GLY A 299 31.10 11.14 -12.09
N THR A 300 31.99 11.77 -12.87
CA THR A 300 32.69 12.98 -12.42
C THR A 300 31.69 14.13 -12.22
N PRO A 301 31.66 14.80 -11.05
CA PRO A 301 30.78 15.94 -10.83
C PRO A 301 30.98 17.03 -11.89
N TYR A 302 29.88 17.65 -12.30
CA TYR A 302 29.94 18.72 -13.30
C TYR A 302 30.82 19.87 -12.78
N ALA A 303 31.70 20.37 -13.65
CA ALA A 303 32.77 21.27 -13.25
C ALA A 303 32.31 22.73 -13.09
N ASP A 304 31.36 22.98 -12.19
CA ASP A 304 30.96 24.32 -11.75
C ASP A 304 30.65 24.39 -10.25
N GLU A 305 30.53 25.62 -9.72
CA GLU A 305 30.36 25.89 -8.29
C GLU A 305 28.95 25.57 -7.75
N TYR A 306 27.99 25.22 -8.62
CA TYR A 306 26.60 25.02 -8.23
C TYR A 306 26.17 23.56 -8.39
N HIS A 307 26.25 23.04 -9.61
CA HIS A 307 25.74 21.74 -10.01
C HIS A 307 26.68 20.58 -9.66
N GLY A 308 27.97 20.84 -9.44
CA GLY A 308 28.95 19.83 -8.97
C GLY A 308 28.80 19.43 -7.50
N HIS A 309 27.73 19.84 -6.82
CA HIS A 309 27.51 19.70 -5.38
C HIS A 309 26.12 19.13 -5.07
N PHE A 310 25.91 18.70 -3.82
CA PHE A 310 24.63 18.15 -3.38
C PHE A 310 23.62 19.28 -3.13
N ARG A 311 22.63 19.39 -4.03
CA ARG A 311 21.51 20.34 -3.92
C ARG A 311 20.20 19.63 -4.29
N TYR A 312 19.18 20.41 -4.67
CA TYR A 312 17.78 19.97 -4.77
C TYR A 312 17.60 18.69 -5.61
N ASP A 313 18.13 18.62 -6.84
CA ASP A 313 18.03 17.42 -7.67
C ASP A 313 18.59 16.18 -6.99
N ALA A 314 19.79 16.32 -6.40
CA ALA A 314 20.52 15.23 -5.75
C ALA A 314 19.77 14.61 -4.55
N PHE A 315 18.74 15.28 -4.00
CA PHE A 315 17.93 14.74 -2.90
C PHE A 315 17.30 13.39 -3.28
N ARG A 316 16.92 13.23 -4.54
CA ARG A 316 16.18 12.07 -5.03
C ARG A 316 17.05 10.82 -5.23
N VAL A 317 18.38 10.97 -5.31
CA VAL A 317 19.29 9.85 -5.60
C VAL A 317 19.17 8.75 -4.55
N GLY A 318 19.16 9.10 -3.26
CA GLY A 318 18.97 8.13 -2.17
C GLY A 318 17.62 7.42 -2.24
N ALA A 319 16.56 8.14 -2.60
CA ALA A 319 15.22 7.58 -2.79
C ALA A 319 15.18 6.60 -3.97
N ASN A 320 15.78 6.95 -5.11
CA ASN A 320 15.87 6.09 -6.30
C ASN A 320 16.63 4.79 -6.00
N VAL A 321 17.73 4.86 -5.24
CA VAL A 321 18.48 3.69 -4.76
C VAL A 321 17.61 2.83 -3.84
N GLY A 322 16.90 3.42 -2.89
CA GLY A 322 15.97 2.72 -2.00
C GLY A 322 14.87 1.96 -2.76
N MET A 323 14.27 2.61 -3.76
CA MET A 323 13.22 2.02 -4.58
C MET A 323 13.73 0.90 -5.49
N ASP A 324 14.89 1.07 -6.13
CA ASP A 324 15.51 0.01 -6.93
C ASP A 324 15.84 -1.23 -6.10
N TYR A 325 16.28 -1.02 -4.86
CA TYR A 325 16.51 -2.11 -3.93
C TYR A 325 15.23 -2.87 -3.57
N VAL A 326 14.15 -2.18 -3.22
CA VAL A 326 12.91 -2.87 -2.81
C VAL A 326 12.23 -3.56 -4.00
N TRP A 327 12.20 -2.92 -5.16
CA TRP A 327 11.50 -3.47 -6.31
C TRP A 327 12.25 -4.62 -6.98
N PHE A 328 13.59 -4.62 -6.98
CA PHE A 328 14.39 -5.60 -7.74
C PHE A 328 15.56 -6.23 -6.96
N SER A 329 15.91 -5.72 -5.77
CA SER A 329 16.99 -6.23 -4.92
C SER A 329 18.30 -6.54 -5.67
N PRO A 330 18.86 -5.59 -6.43
CA PRO A 330 19.94 -5.85 -7.38
C PRO A 330 21.30 -6.14 -6.73
N GLY A 331 21.55 -5.74 -5.48
CA GLY A 331 22.81 -6.06 -4.82
C GLY A 331 23.07 -5.37 -3.48
N GLN A 332 24.22 -5.71 -2.88
CA GLN A 332 24.67 -5.19 -1.58
C GLN A 332 25.04 -3.70 -1.61
N TRP A 333 25.51 -3.18 -2.75
CA TRP A 333 25.92 -1.77 -2.86
C TRP A 333 24.80 -0.80 -2.50
N HIS A 334 23.53 -1.11 -2.82
CA HIS A 334 22.38 -0.27 -2.47
C HIS A 334 22.22 -0.11 -0.95
N ILE A 335 22.42 -1.20 -0.20
CA ILE A 335 22.40 -1.19 1.27
C ILE A 335 23.54 -0.34 1.81
N GLU A 336 24.77 -0.56 1.30
CA GLU A 336 25.97 0.16 1.70
C GLU A 336 25.84 1.67 1.43
N GLN A 337 25.31 2.03 0.26
CA GLN A 337 25.10 3.41 -0.16
C GLN A 337 24.04 4.10 0.69
N SER A 338 22.87 3.48 0.91
CA SER A 338 21.84 4.04 1.79
C SER A 338 22.36 4.20 3.22
N ASN A 339 23.08 3.20 3.75
CA ASN A 339 23.71 3.30 5.06
C ASN A 339 24.72 4.44 5.15
N ARG A 340 25.54 4.64 4.11
CA ARG A 340 26.54 5.71 4.05
C ARG A 340 25.89 7.09 4.06
N LEU A 341 24.91 7.30 3.19
CA LEU A 341 24.15 8.54 3.07
C LEU A 341 23.47 8.91 4.41
N LEU A 342 22.77 7.94 5.01
CA LEU A 342 22.03 8.18 6.26
C LEU A 342 22.95 8.36 7.46
N ARG A 343 24.11 7.69 7.51
CA ARG A 343 25.14 7.98 8.53
C ARG A 343 25.71 9.39 8.38
N PHE A 344 25.93 9.86 7.15
CA PHE A 344 26.35 11.23 6.89
C PHE A 344 25.33 12.22 7.47
N PHE A 345 24.05 12.13 7.12
CA PHE A 345 23.04 13.05 7.66
C PHE A 345 22.84 12.92 9.17
N THR A 346 23.03 11.72 9.73
CA THR A 346 23.06 11.53 11.19
C THR A 346 24.22 12.30 11.81
N SER A 347 25.41 12.30 11.18
CA SER A 347 26.58 13.05 11.65
C SER A 347 26.41 14.57 11.58
N GLN A 348 25.54 15.05 10.68
CA GLN A 348 25.14 16.46 10.59
C GLN A 348 24.05 16.85 11.62
N GLY A 349 23.53 15.87 12.37
CA GLY A 349 22.44 16.04 13.33
C GLY A 349 21.06 15.89 12.67
N LEU A 350 20.27 14.92 13.13
CA LEU A 350 18.95 14.59 12.57
C LEU A 350 17.95 15.76 12.58
N ASP A 351 18.11 16.70 13.51
CA ASP A 351 17.27 17.89 13.62
C ASP A 351 17.90 19.16 13.04
N ASP A 352 19.15 19.10 12.59
CA ASP A 352 19.92 20.28 12.18
C ASP A 352 20.45 20.22 10.73
N TYR A 353 20.56 19.03 10.13
CA TYR A 353 21.13 18.89 8.79
C TYR A 353 20.42 19.79 7.78
N LYS A 354 21.24 20.46 6.96
CA LYS A 354 20.86 21.49 5.97
C LYS A 354 20.41 20.89 4.65
N ALA A 355 19.88 21.74 3.78
CA ALA A 355 19.41 21.32 2.47
C ALA A 355 20.57 21.09 1.47
N GLU A 356 21.69 21.81 1.57
CA GLU A 356 22.72 21.80 0.51
C GLU A 356 24.11 21.62 1.10
N TYR A 357 24.98 20.86 0.40
CA TYR A 357 26.32 20.51 0.85
C TYR A 357 27.33 20.44 -0.30
N LEU A 358 28.60 20.75 -0.03
CA LEU A 358 29.68 20.18 -0.83
C LEU A 358 29.65 18.65 -0.71
N LEU A 359 30.14 17.93 -1.72
CA LEU A 359 30.17 16.46 -1.67
C LEU A 359 31.02 15.92 -0.51
N THR A 360 32.00 16.69 -0.07
CA THR A 360 32.85 16.45 1.11
C THR A 360 32.13 16.66 2.44
N GLY A 361 30.92 17.24 2.44
CA GLY A 361 30.02 17.29 3.58
C GLY A 361 29.85 18.65 4.24
N GLU A 362 30.45 19.73 3.72
CA GLU A 362 30.30 21.08 4.27
C GLU A 362 28.96 21.72 3.87
N PRO A 363 28.14 22.17 4.83
CA PRO A 363 26.83 22.77 4.54
C PRO A 363 26.99 24.10 3.79
N GLN A 364 26.17 24.29 2.76
CA GLN A 364 26.19 25.48 1.89
C GLN A 364 25.07 26.48 2.21
N VAL A 365 24.08 26.07 3.01
CA VAL A 365 22.92 26.90 3.36
C VAL A 365 22.53 26.73 4.82
N GLY A 366 21.74 27.68 5.34
CA GLY A 366 21.29 27.70 6.74
C GLY A 366 19.96 26.99 7.02
N HIS A 367 19.19 26.66 5.98
CA HIS A 367 17.85 26.07 6.09
C HIS A 367 17.85 24.55 5.87
N ARG A 368 16.72 23.93 6.27
CA ARG A 368 16.42 22.51 6.06
C ARG A 368 15.33 22.39 4.98
N SER A 369 15.18 21.20 4.40
CA SER A 369 14.14 20.89 3.42
C SER A 369 13.34 19.66 3.89
N PRO A 370 12.01 19.78 4.04
CA PRO A 370 11.12 18.63 4.22
C PRO A 370 11.21 17.60 3.09
N GLY A 371 11.46 18.02 1.85
CA GLY A 371 11.73 17.14 0.72
C GLY A 371 12.95 16.25 0.95
N LEU A 372 14.06 16.80 1.45
CA LEU A 372 15.25 16.02 1.82
C LEU A 372 14.98 15.08 3.01
N ILE A 373 14.16 15.48 3.98
CA ILE A 373 13.70 14.59 5.06
C ILE A 373 12.96 13.38 4.47
N ALA A 374 12.07 13.61 3.51
CA ALA A 374 11.32 12.55 2.87
C ALA A 374 12.20 11.60 2.07
N THR A 375 13.08 12.11 1.20
CA THR A 375 13.92 11.23 0.37
C THR A 375 14.95 10.44 1.17
N ASN A 376 15.44 10.98 2.29
CA ASN A 376 16.26 10.22 3.24
C ASN A 376 15.47 9.11 3.92
N ALA A 377 14.20 9.34 4.27
CA ALA A 377 13.34 8.27 4.79
C ALA A 377 13.07 7.17 3.75
N VAL A 378 13.00 7.51 2.45
CA VAL A 378 12.89 6.52 1.37
C VAL A 378 14.18 5.72 1.21
N ALA A 379 15.35 6.34 1.36
CA ALA A 379 16.63 5.61 1.34
C ALA A 379 16.70 4.52 2.43
N ALA A 380 15.94 4.67 3.53
CA ALA A 380 15.83 3.68 4.59
C ALA A 380 15.20 2.34 4.14
N LEU A 381 14.55 2.31 2.96
CA LEU A 381 14.04 1.08 2.34
C LEU A 381 15.14 0.09 1.97
N ALA A 382 16.39 0.55 1.81
CA ALA A 382 17.56 -0.32 1.58
C ALA A 382 18.53 -0.34 2.77
N ALA A 383 18.41 0.60 3.72
CA ALA A 383 19.33 0.73 4.84
C ALA A 383 19.07 -0.32 5.94
N ASP A 384 20.08 -0.56 6.77
CA ASP A 384 19.87 -1.31 8.02
C ASP A 384 18.89 -0.57 8.92
N ARG A 385 17.97 -1.30 9.56
CA ARG A 385 16.93 -0.73 10.42
C ARG A 385 17.47 0.29 11.43
N ALA A 386 18.56 -0.04 12.13
CA ALA A 386 19.14 0.84 13.16
C ALA A 386 19.62 2.20 12.62
N ILE A 387 19.90 2.29 11.32
CA ILE A 387 20.33 3.52 10.63
C ILE A 387 19.13 4.22 9.99
N GLY A 388 18.20 3.46 9.40
CA GLY A 388 17.04 3.99 8.69
C GLY A 388 15.88 4.45 9.56
N GLU A 389 15.60 3.74 10.66
CA GLU A 389 14.45 3.99 11.54
C GLU A 389 14.32 5.44 12.04
N PRO A 390 15.42 6.14 12.43
CA PRO A 390 15.33 7.56 12.80
C PRO A 390 14.81 8.49 11.70
N PHE A 391 15.13 8.20 10.42
CA PHE A 391 14.66 9.00 9.29
C PHE A 391 13.19 8.72 8.97
N VAL A 392 12.76 7.46 9.09
CA VAL A 392 11.34 7.08 8.99
C VAL A 392 10.51 7.77 10.09
N GLN A 393 11.04 7.81 11.31
CA GLN A 393 10.42 8.57 12.42
C GLN A 393 10.37 10.07 12.13
N ARG A 394 11.39 10.65 11.48
CA ARG A 394 11.40 12.08 11.13
C ARG A 394 10.35 12.40 10.08
N LEU A 395 10.23 11.61 9.01
CA LEU A 395 9.16 11.76 8.01
C LEU A 395 7.78 11.62 8.66
N TRP A 396 7.60 10.66 9.58
CA TRP A 396 6.33 10.51 10.29
C TRP A 396 5.96 11.76 11.11
N ALA A 397 6.94 12.39 11.76
CA ALA A 397 6.75 13.57 12.60
C ALA A 397 6.62 14.88 11.80
N GLU A 398 7.16 14.94 10.58
CA GLU A 398 7.19 16.16 9.78
C GLU A 398 5.77 16.51 9.26
N PRO A 399 5.32 17.77 9.42
CA PRO A 399 4.11 18.26 8.78
C PRO A 399 4.34 18.47 7.28
N ILE A 400 3.27 18.36 6.49
CA ILE A 400 3.31 18.70 5.06
C ILE A 400 3.54 20.21 4.92
N PRO A 401 4.47 20.66 4.05
CA PRO A 401 4.87 22.05 3.97
C PRO A 401 3.72 22.95 3.49
N THR A 402 3.78 24.19 3.95
CA THR A 402 2.91 25.29 3.52
C THR A 402 3.77 26.47 3.06
N GLY A 403 3.14 27.50 2.47
CA GLY A 403 3.84 28.71 2.05
C GLY A 403 4.58 28.56 0.71
N GLN A 404 5.54 29.46 0.44
CA GLN A 404 6.08 29.67 -0.90
C GLN A 404 6.84 28.46 -1.49
N TYR A 405 7.55 27.68 -0.66
CA TYR A 405 8.41 26.59 -1.11
C TYR A 405 7.76 25.20 -1.08
N ARG A 406 6.43 25.14 -0.87
CA ARG A 406 5.69 23.89 -0.66
C ARG A 406 5.61 22.96 -1.87
N TYR A 407 5.93 23.43 -3.07
CA TYR A 407 5.86 22.64 -4.30
C TYR A 407 6.82 21.43 -4.25
N TYR A 408 8.12 21.69 -4.24
CA TYR A 408 9.13 20.63 -4.33
C TYR A 408 9.13 19.76 -3.06
N ASP A 409 9.17 20.42 -1.89
CA ASP A 409 9.13 19.73 -0.60
C ASP A 409 7.84 18.92 -0.43
N GLY A 410 6.69 19.47 -0.81
CA GLY A 410 5.39 18.81 -0.65
C GLY A 410 5.22 17.59 -1.54
N LEU A 411 5.61 17.69 -2.82
CA LEU A 411 5.58 16.54 -3.74
C LEU A 411 6.53 15.43 -3.30
N LEU A 412 7.76 15.76 -2.90
CA LEU A 412 8.71 14.78 -2.38
C LEU A 412 8.24 14.14 -1.06
N MET A 413 7.61 14.92 -0.17
CA MET A 413 6.97 14.36 1.02
C MET A 413 5.83 13.41 0.68
N MET A 414 4.97 13.76 -0.27
CA MET A 414 3.87 12.90 -0.68
C MET A 414 4.37 11.58 -1.29
N LEU A 415 5.34 11.65 -2.21
CA LEU A 415 5.99 10.47 -2.77
C LEU A 415 6.66 9.64 -1.67
N GLY A 416 7.40 10.28 -0.77
CA GLY A 416 8.06 9.61 0.35
C GLY A 416 7.08 8.89 1.28
N LEU A 417 5.92 9.49 1.57
CA LEU A 417 4.87 8.82 2.36
C LEU A 417 4.39 7.55 1.67
N LEU A 418 4.11 7.60 0.36
CA LEU A 418 3.66 6.44 -0.41
C LEU A 418 4.74 5.34 -0.47
N GLN A 419 5.98 5.73 -0.70
CA GLN A 419 7.11 4.81 -0.84
C GLN A 419 7.43 4.10 0.49
N VAL A 420 7.52 4.85 1.58
CA VAL A 420 7.85 4.33 2.92
C VAL A 420 6.71 3.49 3.51
N SER A 421 5.46 3.75 3.11
CA SER A 421 4.30 2.98 3.58
C SER A 421 3.97 1.73 2.76
N GLY A 422 4.67 1.49 1.65
CA GLY A 422 4.33 0.41 0.71
C GLY A 422 3.09 0.69 -0.16
N ASN A 423 2.66 1.95 -0.26
CA ASN A 423 1.58 2.40 -1.14
C ASN A 423 2.10 2.89 -2.52
N PHE A 424 3.40 2.86 -2.74
CA PHE A 424 4.03 3.09 -4.06
C PHE A 424 4.37 1.73 -4.70
N GLN A 425 3.50 1.25 -5.58
CA GLN A 425 3.50 -0.12 -6.09
C GLN A 425 3.69 -0.18 -7.60
N ILE A 426 4.02 -1.37 -8.09
CA ILE A 426 4.11 -1.71 -9.51
C ILE A 426 2.72 -2.16 -9.98
N TYR A 427 2.20 -1.50 -11.01
CA TYR A 427 0.96 -1.88 -11.69
C TYR A 427 1.26 -2.33 -13.13
N THR A 428 1.14 -3.62 -13.40
CA THR A 428 1.50 -4.20 -14.70
C THR A 428 0.48 -3.77 -15.78
N PRO A 429 0.93 -3.20 -16.92
CA PRO A 429 0.06 -2.87 -18.05
C PRO A 429 -0.76 -4.06 -18.55
N GLY A 430 -1.99 -3.81 -18.98
CA GLY A 430 -2.94 -4.84 -19.45
C GLY A 430 -3.49 -5.77 -18.36
N ALA A 431 -3.19 -5.54 -17.09
CA ALA A 431 -3.71 -6.35 -15.98
C ALA A 431 -5.14 -5.96 -15.56
N ALA A 432 -5.59 -4.74 -15.85
CA ALA A 432 -6.94 -4.28 -15.52
C ALA A 432 -7.97 -4.80 -16.52
N PRO A 433 -9.02 -5.52 -16.07
CA PRO A 433 -10.22 -5.72 -16.88
C PRO A 433 -10.84 -4.37 -17.22
N GLU A 434 -11.32 -4.20 -18.45
CA GLU A 434 -11.94 -2.94 -18.91
C GLU A 434 -12.98 -2.44 -17.88
N GLY A 435 -12.78 -1.20 -17.39
CA GLY A 435 -13.71 -0.54 -16.47
C GLY A 435 -13.60 -0.94 -14.99
N GLN A 436 -12.64 -1.78 -14.60
CA GLN A 436 -12.44 -2.13 -13.20
C GLN A 436 -11.43 -1.19 -12.51
N VAL A 437 -11.89 -0.52 -11.46
CA VAL A 437 -11.05 0.33 -10.59
C VAL A 437 -10.64 -0.48 -9.36
N PHE A 438 -9.37 -0.85 -9.25
CA PHE A 438 -8.87 -1.55 -8.06
C PHE A 438 -8.71 -0.58 -6.90
N PRO A 439 -9.18 -0.90 -5.68
CA PRO A 439 -9.01 -0.02 -4.53
C PRO A 439 -7.52 0.29 -4.30
N THR A 440 -7.24 1.49 -3.79
CA THR A 440 -5.97 1.84 -3.12
C THR A 440 -5.55 0.70 -2.19
N PRO A 441 -4.25 0.39 -1.99
CA PRO A 441 -3.86 -0.63 -1.01
C PRO A 441 -4.39 -0.21 0.38
N ARG A 442 -5.57 -0.74 0.74
CA ARG A 442 -6.19 -0.51 2.04
C ARG A 442 -5.48 -1.40 3.06
N PRO A 443 -5.51 -1.02 4.35
CA PRO A 443 -5.10 -1.87 5.46
C PRO A 443 -5.41 -3.35 5.25
N GLU A 444 -4.50 -4.24 5.65
CA GLU A 444 -4.86 -5.66 5.71
C GLU A 444 -6.01 -5.80 6.71
N VAL A 445 -7.18 -6.22 6.21
CA VAL A 445 -8.32 -6.52 7.08
C VAL A 445 -8.02 -7.79 7.85
N LYS A 446 -7.55 -7.61 9.09
CA LYS A 446 -7.34 -8.67 10.07
C LYS A 446 -8.62 -8.90 10.85
N GLY A 447 -8.95 -10.16 11.09
CA GLY A 447 -10.04 -10.52 11.98
C GLY A 447 -9.90 -11.93 12.49
N LYS A 448 -10.68 -12.24 13.52
CA LYS A 448 -10.62 -13.51 14.22
C LYS A 448 -10.93 -14.66 13.26
N PHE A 449 -9.95 -15.53 13.01
CA PHE A 449 -10.02 -16.60 12.01
C PHE A 449 -10.15 -16.15 10.55
N ALA A 450 -9.75 -14.93 10.22
CA ALA A 450 -9.71 -14.48 8.83
C ALA A 450 -8.50 -15.08 8.10
N PRO A 451 -8.69 -15.71 6.93
CA PRO A 451 -7.59 -16.03 6.02
C PRO A 451 -6.73 -14.80 5.68
N PRO A 452 -5.47 -15.00 5.25
CA PRO A 452 -4.68 -13.91 4.69
C PRO A 452 -5.35 -13.33 3.44
N THR A 453 -5.05 -12.06 3.15
CA THR A 453 -5.52 -11.36 1.94
C THR A 453 -5.28 -12.18 0.68
N GLY A 454 -6.27 -12.20 -0.21
CA GLY A 454 -6.23 -13.02 -1.42
C GLY A 454 -6.55 -14.51 -1.21
N ARG A 455 -7.01 -14.91 -0.02
CA ARG A 455 -7.60 -16.24 0.22
C ARG A 455 -8.95 -16.13 0.92
N ALA A 456 -9.83 -17.10 0.69
CA ALA A 456 -11.13 -17.16 1.33
C ALA A 456 -11.51 -18.57 1.77
N LEU A 457 -12.18 -18.67 2.92
CA LEU A 457 -12.77 -19.92 3.40
C LEU A 457 -14.03 -20.26 2.61
N LEU A 458 -14.15 -21.48 2.08
CA LEU A 458 -15.39 -21.97 1.49
C LEU A 458 -16.18 -22.80 2.50
N LEU A 459 -17.36 -22.32 2.87
CA LEU A 459 -18.30 -22.98 3.76
C LEU A 459 -19.54 -23.47 2.99
N ILE A 460 -20.07 -24.62 3.39
CA ILE A 460 -21.29 -25.20 2.80
C ILE A 460 -22.34 -25.42 3.88
N GLY A 461 -23.60 -25.10 3.59
CA GLY A 461 -24.73 -25.28 4.51
C GLY A 461 -26.08 -25.35 3.80
N PRO A 462 -27.21 -25.10 4.48
CA PRO A 462 -27.34 -24.60 5.86
C PRO A 462 -27.69 -25.69 6.89
N ASP A 463 -27.61 -26.96 6.51
CA ASP A 463 -27.92 -28.10 7.39
C ASP A 463 -27.08 -29.33 7.03
N ALA A 464 -27.15 -30.35 7.88
CA ALA A 464 -26.35 -31.56 7.72
C ALA A 464 -26.67 -32.32 6.42
N GLU A 465 -27.92 -32.29 5.96
CA GLU A 465 -28.33 -32.95 4.71
C GLU A 465 -27.72 -32.25 3.50
N SER A 466 -27.77 -30.93 3.46
CA SER A 466 -27.22 -30.09 2.39
C SER A 466 -25.70 -30.20 2.30
N VAL A 467 -25.02 -30.27 3.45
CA VAL A 467 -23.57 -30.53 3.52
C VAL A 467 -23.23 -31.93 3.02
N GLU A 468 -24.04 -32.92 3.37
CA GLU A 468 -23.81 -34.30 2.93
C GLU A 468 -24.00 -34.49 1.43
N ALA A 469 -25.05 -33.87 0.87
CA ALA A 469 -25.28 -33.86 -0.57
C ALA A 469 -24.11 -33.22 -1.34
N TYR A 470 -23.57 -32.12 -0.80
CA TYR A 470 -22.36 -31.50 -1.34
C TYR A 470 -21.15 -32.43 -1.30
N PHE A 471 -20.87 -33.04 -0.14
CA PHE A 471 -19.70 -33.90 0.00
C PHE A 471 -19.79 -35.13 -0.90
N THR A 472 -20.97 -35.74 -0.99
CA THR A 472 -21.23 -36.90 -1.86
C THR A 472 -20.99 -36.58 -3.33
N SER A 473 -21.39 -35.38 -3.77
CA SER A 473 -21.27 -34.97 -5.18
C SER A 473 -19.88 -34.45 -5.54
N THR A 474 -19.18 -33.78 -4.62
CA THR A 474 -17.87 -33.16 -4.87
C THR A 474 -16.69 -34.04 -4.52
N VAL A 475 -16.84 -34.92 -3.53
CA VAL A 475 -15.76 -35.70 -2.88
C VAL A 475 -14.66 -34.78 -2.34
N THR A 476 -15.00 -33.55 -1.99
CA THR A 476 -14.09 -32.55 -1.40
C THR A 476 -14.73 -32.05 -0.11
N ALA A 477 -14.01 -32.17 1.00
CA ALA A 477 -14.50 -31.64 2.27
C ALA A 477 -14.34 -30.11 2.29
N PRO A 478 -15.42 -29.36 2.55
CA PRO A 478 -15.37 -27.90 2.50
C PRO A 478 -14.53 -27.34 3.65
N GLY A 479 -13.93 -26.17 3.45
CA GLY A 479 -13.19 -25.46 4.49
C GLY A 479 -14.01 -25.18 5.75
N GLY A 480 -15.32 -24.98 5.60
CA GLY A 480 -16.26 -24.92 6.70
C GLY A 480 -17.59 -25.61 6.42
N VAL A 481 -18.31 -25.93 7.49
CA VAL A 481 -19.68 -26.43 7.45
C VAL A 481 -20.58 -25.46 8.18
N ALA A 482 -21.72 -25.12 7.61
CA ALA A 482 -22.63 -24.12 8.12
C ALA A 482 -23.97 -24.75 8.48
N VAL A 483 -24.48 -24.42 9.68
CA VAL A 483 -25.81 -24.82 10.14
C VAL A 483 -26.62 -23.64 10.66
N ASN A 484 -27.95 -23.73 10.62
CA ASN A 484 -28.85 -22.80 11.28
C ASN A 484 -29.55 -23.45 12.48
N LEU A 485 -29.67 -22.69 13.56
CA LEU A 485 -30.27 -23.06 14.83
C LEU A 485 -31.24 -21.95 15.28
N THR A 486 -32.04 -22.25 16.29
CA THR A 486 -32.77 -21.22 17.05
C THR A 486 -32.11 -20.97 18.40
N VAL A 487 -32.33 -19.79 18.98
CA VAL A 487 -31.86 -19.49 20.34
C VAL A 487 -32.52 -20.37 21.41
N ASP A 488 -33.62 -21.06 21.06
CA ASP A 488 -34.23 -22.10 21.87
C ASP A 488 -33.51 -23.46 21.78
N LEU A 489 -32.33 -23.49 21.16
CA LEU A 489 -31.46 -24.66 21.00
C LEU A 489 -32.04 -25.75 20.08
N GLN A 490 -33.05 -25.42 19.27
CA GLN A 490 -33.53 -26.35 18.24
C GLN A 490 -32.47 -26.50 17.15
N GLY A 491 -32.17 -27.74 16.78
CA GLY A 491 -31.15 -28.09 15.79
C GLY A 491 -29.76 -28.38 16.38
N VAL A 492 -29.54 -28.06 17.67
CA VAL A 492 -28.24 -28.27 18.35
C VAL A 492 -27.86 -29.76 18.35
N GLU A 493 -28.86 -30.64 18.40
CA GLU A 493 -28.72 -32.09 18.32
C GLU A 493 -28.03 -32.59 17.04
N ASN A 494 -28.00 -31.78 15.98
CA ASN A 494 -27.37 -32.14 14.71
C ASN A 494 -25.87 -31.84 14.66
N LEU A 495 -25.37 -30.96 15.53
CA LEU A 495 -23.96 -30.55 15.57
C LEU A 495 -22.97 -31.69 15.81
N PRO A 496 -23.21 -32.65 16.75
CA PRO A 496 -22.23 -33.70 17.04
C PRO A 496 -21.93 -34.61 15.84
N ALA A 497 -22.94 -34.94 15.04
CA ALA A 497 -22.76 -35.78 13.86
C ALA A 497 -21.93 -35.05 12.79
N LEU A 498 -22.24 -33.77 12.56
CA LEU A 498 -21.53 -32.93 11.61
C LEU A 498 -20.07 -32.69 12.02
N ALA A 499 -19.84 -32.32 13.29
CA ALA A 499 -18.51 -32.08 13.82
C ALA A 499 -17.62 -33.32 13.76
N ARG A 500 -18.18 -34.51 14.00
CA ARG A 500 -17.48 -35.80 13.89
C ARG A 500 -17.11 -36.12 12.45
N LYS A 501 -18.01 -35.87 11.51
CA LYS A 501 -17.80 -36.21 10.10
C LYS A 501 -16.82 -35.26 9.41
N TYR A 502 -16.83 -33.99 9.78
CA TYR A 502 -15.97 -32.95 9.23
C TYR A 502 -15.02 -32.39 10.31
N PRO A 503 -14.07 -33.19 10.83
CA PRO A 503 -13.24 -32.80 11.97
C PRO A 503 -12.25 -31.65 11.68
N LYS A 504 -11.98 -31.39 10.41
CA LYS A 504 -10.99 -30.40 9.92
C LYS A 504 -11.63 -29.26 9.11
N SER A 505 -12.92 -29.05 9.33
CA SER A 505 -13.67 -27.91 8.79
C SER A 505 -14.04 -26.97 9.92
N ALA A 506 -13.94 -25.66 9.68
CA ALA A 506 -14.52 -24.66 10.58
C ALA A 506 -16.04 -24.83 10.68
N LEU A 507 -16.64 -24.30 11.75
CA LEU A 507 -18.09 -24.38 11.96
C LEU A 507 -18.71 -22.98 11.87
N SER A 508 -19.70 -22.79 11.02
CA SER A 508 -20.53 -21.58 10.99
C SER A 508 -21.93 -21.89 11.51
N VAL A 509 -22.43 -21.08 12.43
CA VAL A 509 -23.71 -21.30 13.10
C VAL A 509 -24.56 -20.04 13.01
N GLY A 510 -25.61 -20.07 12.21
CA GLY A 510 -26.66 -19.05 12.24
C GLY A 510 -27.61 -19.30 13.39
N VAL A 511 -27.91 -18.27 14.18
CA VAL A 511 -28.86 -18.38 15.30
C VAL A 511 -30.00 -17.39 15.11
N ASP A 512 -31.21 -17.91 14.90
CA ASP A 512 -32.44 -17.10 14.87
C ASP A 512 -32.88 -16.72 16.30
N LEU A 513 -33.17 -15.44 16.51
CA LEU A 513 -33.57 -14.86 17.81
C LEU A 513 -35.08 -14.59 17.93
N LYS A 514 -35.88 -14.99 16.93
CA LYS A 514 -37.31 -14.66 16.86
C LYS A 514 -38.05 -15.08 18.11
N GLY A 515 -38.92 -14.19 18.58
CA GLY A 515 -39.69 -14.38 19.82
C GLY A 515 -38.90 -14.21 21.12
N MET A 516 -37.57 -14.03 21.08
CA MET A 516 -36.71 -14.06 22.28
C MET A 516 -35.86 -12.79 22.47
N LEU A 517 -35.85 -11.86 21.51
CA LEU A 517 -34.98 -10.68 21.52
C LEU A 517 -35.06 -9.88 22.83
N LYS A 518 -36.27 -9.59 23.33
CA LYS A 518 -36.45 -8.87 24.59
C LYS A 518 -35.91 -9.64 25.79
N ALA A 519 -36.13 -10.96 25.85
CA ALA A 519 -35.62 -11.79 26.93
C ALA A 519 -34.09 -11.84 26.93
N LEU A 520 -33.45 -11.81 25.75
CA LEU A 520 -32.00 -11.74 25.59
C LEU A 520 -31.46 -10.38 26.04
N ALA A 521 -32.06 -9.28 25.57
CA ALA A 521 -31.68 -7.92 25.97
C ALA A 521 -31.81 -7.70 27.49
N ASP A 522 -32.88 -8.23 28.10
CA ASP A 522 -33.11 -8.17 29.55
C ASP A 522 -32.21 -9.15 30.35
N GLY A 523 -31.40 -10.00 29.70
CA GLY A 523 -30.56 -11.01 30.35
C GLY A 523 -31.31 -12.22 30.94
N LYS A 524 -32.60 -12.38 30.64
CA LYS A 524 -33.45 -13.48 31.13
C LYS A 524 -33.21 -14.81 30.40
N ALA A 525 -32.46 -14.79 29.31
CA ALA A 525 -32.11 -15.96 28.51
C ALA A 525 -30.62 -16.34 28.60
N ASN A 526 -29.90 -15.88 29.62
CA ASN A 526 -28.47 -16.16 29.80
C ASN A 526 -28.16 -17.67 29.88
N ASP A 527 -28.97 -18.47 30.57
CA ASP A 527 -28.76 -19.92 30.66
C ASP A 527 -28.77 -20.61 29.28
N ARG A 528 -29.58 -20.09 28.35
CA ARG A 528 -29.65 -20.59 26.97
C ARG A 528 -28.39 -20.21 26.19
N ILE A 529 -27.94 -18.96 26.34
CA ILE A 529 -26.66 -18.48 25.75
C ILE A 529 -25.51 -19.35 26.26
N ASP A 530 -25.42 -19.56 27.58
CA ASP A 530 -24.36 -20.32 28.20
C ASP A 530 -24.35 -21.79 27.78
N THR A 531 -25.53 -22.39 27.61
CA THR A 531 -25.70 -23.75 27.09
C THR A 531 -25.23 -23.85 25.65
N LEU A 532 -25.67 -22.94 24.77
CA LEU A 532 -25.24 -22.90 23.37
C LEU A 532 -23.73 -22.77 23.27
N LEU A 533 -23.16 -21.76 23.94
CA LEU A 533 -21.73 -21.53 23.96
C LEU A 533 -20.98 -22.74 24.55
N GLY A 534 -21.54 -23.44 25.55
CA GLY A 534 -20.97 -24.67 26.10
C GLY A 534 -20.88 -25.81 25.09
N VAL A 535 -21.93 -25.99 24.29
CA VAL A 535 -21.92 -26.97 23.19
C VAL A 535 -20.89 -26.58 22.14
N LEU A 536 -20.91 -25.33 21.67
CA LEU A 536 -20.00 -24.88 20.62
C LEU A 536 -18.53 -24.97 21.06
N SER A 537 -18.26 -24.70 22.34
CA SER A 537 -16.92 -24.82 22.91
C SER A 537 -16.43 -26.22 23.19
N SER A 538 -17.31 -27.22 23.11
CA SER A 538 -16.86 -28.61 23.14
C SER A 538 -16.12 -29.02 21.85
N TYR A 539 -16.20 -28.20 20.79
CA TYR A 539 -15.52 -28.46 19.52
C TYR A 539 -14.21 -27.67 19.44
N ASN A 540 -13.07 -28.37 19.41
CA ASN A 540 -11.75 -27.75 19.25
C ASN A 540 -11.50 -27.30 17.80
N ARG A 541 -12.13 -26.19 17.38
CA ARG A 541 -12.04 -25.62 16.02
C ARG A 541 -12.48 -24.15 16.00
N PRO A 542 -12.15 -23.40 14.94
CA PRO A 542 -12.77 -22.11 14.66
C PRO A 542 -14.30 -22.22 14.52
N VAL A 543 -15.03 -21.40 15.27
CA VAL A 543 -16.50 -21.28 15.19
C VAL A 543 -16.88 -19.85 14.83
N PHE A 544 -17.70 -19.67 13.80
CA PHE A 544 -18.30 -18.40 13.41
C PHE A 544 -19.78 -18.40 13.82
N ILE A 545 -20.21 -17.48 14.67
CA ILE A 545 -21.62 -17.35 15.07
C ILE A 545 -22.22 -16.14 14.37
N ARG A 546 -23.23 -16.39 13.54
CA ARG A 546 -24.06 -15.37 12.90
C ARG A 546 -25.29 -15.12 13.79
N TRP A 547 -25.09 -14.30 14.82
CA TRP A 547 -26.06 -14.08 15.91
C TRP A 547 -27.18 -13.14 15.48
N GLY A 548 -28.41 -13.66 15.38
CA GLY A 548 -29.55 -12.91 14.86
C GLY A 548 -29.34 -12.44 13.44
N TYR A 549 -28.85 -13.31 12.57
CA TYR A 549 -28.66 -12.98 11.15
C TYR A 549 -29.98 -12.48 10.52
N GLY A 550 -29.86 -11.52 9.61
CA GLY A 550 -30.99 -10.86 8.97
C GLY A 550 -31.84 -10.01 9.92
N PHE A 551 -31.26 -9.47 11.01
CA PHE A 551 -31.99 -8.78 12.08
C PHE A 551 -32.84 -7.58 11.64
N ASP A 552 -32.41 -6.86 10.61
CA ASP A 552 -33.01 -5.65 10.05
C ASP A 552 -34.17 -5.95 9.09
N ASP A 553 -34.48 -7.23 8.84
CA ASP A 553 -35.69 -7.61 8.13
C ASP A 553 -36.94 -7.13 8.92
N PRO A 554 -37.80 -6.27 8.34
CA PRO A 554 -38.98 -5.75 9.03
C PRO A 554 -39.92 -6.84 9.57
N ARG A 555 -39.91 -8.04 8.97
CA ARG A 555 -40.71 -9.19 9.39
C ARG A 555 -40.29 -9.76 10.74
N ASN A 556 -39.11 -9.40 11.24
CA ASN A 556 -38.64 -9.82 12.56
C ASN A 556 -39.27 -9.01 13.69
N GLU A 557 -39.83 -7.82 13.40
CA GLU A 557 -40.37 -6.89 14.39
C GLU A 557 -39.35 -6.48 15.47
N TYR A 558 -38.08 -6.37 15.08
CA TYR A 558 -36.99 -5.93 15.97
C TYR A 558 -36.85 -4.41 15.99
N THR A 559 -36.20 -3.90 17.04
CA THR A 559 -35.73 -2.51 17.11
C THR A 559 -34.21 -2.50 17.24
N PRO A 560 -33.51 -1.48 16.69
CA PRO A 560 -32.06 -1.39 16.81
C PRO A 560 -31.57 -1.46 18.25
N GLU A 561 -32.26 -0.81 19.18
CA GLU A 561 -31.88 -0.72 20.58
C GLU A 561 -31.95 -2.09 21.28
N LEU A 562 -33.02 -2.86 21.04
CA LEU A 562 -33.14 -4.21 21.59
C LEU A 562 -32.13 -5.17 20.96
N TYR A 563 -31.87 -5.04 19.66
CA TYR A 563 -30.90 -5.88 18.97
C TYR A 563 -29.47 -5.64 19.49
N VAL A 564 -29.03 -4.39 19.53
CA VAL A 564 -27.71 -4.02 20.05
C VAL A 564 -27.57 -4.48 21.51
N SER A 565 -28.60 -4.30 22.34
CA SER A 565 -28.58 -4.78 23.72
C SER A 565 -28.47 -6.30 23.81
N ALA A 566 -29.20 -7.06 22.98
CA ALA A 566 -29.11 -8.51 22.94
C ALA A 566 -27.74 -9.01 22.45
N TRP A 567 -27.15 -8.33 21.47
CA TRP A 567 -25.79 -8.59 20.98
C TRP A 567 -24.75 -8.37 22.08
N GLN A 568 -24.80 -7.21 22.75
CA GLN A 568 -23.89 -6.88 23.85
C GLN A 568 -24.00 -7.91 24.99
N LYS A 569 -25.21 -8.38 25.30
CA LYS A 569 -25.42 -9.45 26.28
C LYS A 569 -24.78 -10.77 25.84
N PHE A 570 -24.92 -11.16 24.58
CA PHE A 570 -24.25 -12.36 24.06
C PHE A 570 -22.72 -12.25 24.16
N HIS A 571 -22.16 -11.11 23.73
CA HIS A 571 -20.72 -10.84 23.84
C HIS A 571 -20.24 -10.84 25.29
N GLU A 572 -20.99 -10.24 26.23
CA GLU A 572 -20.68 -10.28 27.67
C GLU A 572 -20.57 -11.73 28.18
N ARG A 573 -21.52 -12.60 27.83
CA ARG A 573 -21.47 -14.02 28.20
C ARG A 573 -20.28 -14.75 27.57
N LEU A 574 -19.96 -14.44 26.32
CA LEU A 574 -18.79 -15.00 25.62
C LEU A 574 -17.49 -14.65 26.35
N GLN A 575 -17.33 -13.40 26.78
CA GLN A 575 -16.16 -12.93 27.53
C GLN A 575 -16.06 -13.58 28.91
N ILE A 576 -17.16 -13.63 29.67
CA ILE A 576 -17.19 -14.26 31.00
C ILE A 576 -16.78 -15.73 30.95
N THR A 577 -17.09 -16.42 29.85
CA THR A 577 -16.81 -17.84 29.68
C THR A 577 -15.45 -18.13 29.04
N GLY A 578 -14.69 -17.11 28.64
CA GLY A 578 -13.31 -17.24 28.13
C GLY A 578 -13.20 -18.01 26.81
N ARG A 579 -14.23 -17.94 25.95
CA ARG A 579 -14.35 -18.80 24.76
C ARG A 579 -13.70 -18.18 23.53
N GLU A 580 -12.37 -18.24 23.49
CA GLU A 580 -11.57 -17.58 22.46
C GLU A 580 -11.68 -18.21 21.06
N HIS A 581 -12.25 -19.41 20.89
CA HIS A 581 -12.41 -20.04 19.56
C HIS A 581 -13.67 -19.62 18.77
N ILE A 582 -14.44 -18.66 19.28
CA ILE A 582 -15.70 -18.19 18.68
C ILE A 582 -15.53 -16.77 18.12
N ALA A 583 -15.83 -16.57 16.84
CA ALA A 583 -15.92 -15.27 16.18
C ALA A 583 -17.38 -14.86 15.93
N LEU A 584 -17.72 -13.60 16.18
CA LEU A 584 -19.05 -13.03 16.00
C LEU A 584 -19.20 -12.37 14.64
N VAL A 585 -20.21 -12.80 13.89
CA VAL A 585 -20.52 -12.31 12.54
C VAL A 585 -21.82 -11.52 12.57
N TRP A 586 -21.72 -10.22 12.31
CA TRP A 586 -22.88 -9.33 12.25
C TRP A 586 -23.41 -9.30 10.82
N GLU A 587 -24.55 -9.95 10.60
CA GLU A 587 -25.10 -10.21 9.25
C GLU A 587 -26.49 -9.59 9.12
N PRO A 588 -26.61 -8.40 8.50
CA PRO A 588 -27.88 -7.84 8.07
C PRO A 588 -28.49 -8.59 6.88
N ALA A 589 -29.77 -8.33 6.62
CA ALA A 589 -30.55 -8.80 5.47
C ALA A 589 -30.29 -7.96 4.21
N TYR A 590 -29.77 -6.72 4.35
CA TYR A 590 -29.37 -5.82 3.26
C TYR A 590 -30.47 -5.49 2.25
N GLY A 591 -31.63 -5.03 2.71
CA GLY A 591 -32.58 -4.38 1.81
C GLY A 591 -31.95 -3.16 1.13
N CYS A 592 -32.10 -3.03 -0.19
CA CYS A 592 -31.65 -1.83 -0.93
C CYS A 592 -32.34 -0.55 -0.43
N GLU A 593 -33.49 -0.69 0.23
CA GLU A 593 -34.19 0.36 0.97
C GLU A 593 -34.38 -0.10 2.42
N ALA A 594 -33.36 0.09 3.25
CA ALA A 594 -33.47 -0.19 4.67
C ALA A 594 -34.41 0.84 5.33
N ALA A 595 -35.36 0.36 6.13
CA ALA A 595 -36.27 1.23 6.87
C ALA A 595 -35.55 2.11 7.91
N GLU A 596 -34.36 1.68 8.35
CA GLU A 596 -33.50 2.35 9.33
C GLU A 596 -32.04 2.32 8.86
N PRO A 597 -31.23 3.36 9.13
CA PRO A 597 -29.80 3.37 8.79
C PRO A 597 -29.05 2.20 9.46
N LEU A 598 -28.21 1.51 8.69
CA LEU A 598 -27.50 0.31 9.16
C LEU A 598 -26.64 0.55 10.41
N ALA A 599 -26.04 1.75 10.53
CA ALA A 599 -25.26 2.16 11.69
C ALA A 599 -26.03 2.10 13.02
N ARG A 600 -27.37 2.24 13.03
CA ARG A 600 -28.17 2.13 14.26
C ARG A 600 -28.19 0.72 14.83
N TRP A 601 -28.03 -0.28 13.98
CA TRP A 601 -28.02 -1.69 14.35
C TRP A 601 -26.62 -2.19 14.72
N TYR A 602 -25.59 -1.38 14.51
CA TYR A 602 -24.20 -1.78 14.68
C TYR A 602 -23.78 -1.76 16.16
N PRO A 603 -23.42 -2.90 16.77
CA PRO A 603 -23.08 -2.95 18.20
C PRO A 603 -21.73 -2.34 18.55
N GLY A 604 -20.88 -2.08 17.54
CA GLY A 604 -19.56 -1.45 17.67
C GLY A 604 -18.39 -2.37 17.32
N ASP A 605 -17.28 -1.77 16.88
CA ASP A 605 -16.11 -2.49 16.38
C ASP A 605 -15.46 -3.42 17.41
N ALA A 606 -15.58 -3.11 18.70
CA ALA A 606 -14.97 -3.88 19.77
C ALA A 606 -15.67 -5.23 20.03
N VAL A 607 -16.91 -5.40 19.55
CA VAL A 607 -17.75 -6.58 19.84
C VAL A 607 -18.24 -7.29 18.59
N VAL A 608 -17.78 -6.86 17.41
CA VAL A 608 -18.07 -7.48 16.11
C VAL A 608 -16.75 -7.91 15.48
N ASP A 609 -16.61 -9.20 15.19
CA ASP A 609 -15.40 -9.73 14.56
C ASP A 609 -15.49 -9.68 13.02
N TRP A 610 -16.69 -9.91 12.46
CA TRP A 610 -16.94 -10.03 11.02
C TRP A 610 -18.23 -9.32 10.61
N ILE A 611 -18.28 -8.88 9.35
CA ILE A 611 -19.51 -8.42 8.70
C ILE A 611 -19.98 -9.53 7.75
N GLY A 612 -21.19 -10.04 7.96
CA GLY A 612 -21.83 -10.96 7.03
C GLY A 612 -22.50 -10.17 5.91
N VAL A 613 -22.38 -10.57 4.65
CA VAL A 613 -23.00 -9.87 3.50
C VAL A 613 -23.73 -10.88 2.61
N SER A 614 -25.00 -10.63 2.31
CA SER A 614 -25.73 -11.46 1.34
C SER A 614 -25.37 -11.04 -0.09
N TYR A 615 -24.98 -11.98 -0.94
CA TYR A 615 -24.71 -11.71 -2.34
C TYR A 615 -25.99 -11.34 -3.10
N GLY A 616 -25.96 -10.23 -3.83
CA GLY A 616 -27.10 -9.70 -4.57
C GLY A 616 -26.92 -8.21 -4.89
N ALA A 617 -27.99 -7.56 -5.34
CA ALA A 617 -27.96 -6.17 -5.83
C ALA A 617 -27.46 -5.13 -4.81
N CYS A 618 -27.54 -5.43 -3.51
CA CYS A 618 -27.21 -4.49 -2.44
C CYS A 618 -25.92 -4.87 -1.68
N ALA A 619 -25.15 -5.84 -2.18
CA ALA A 619 -23.97 -6.36 -1.49
C ALA A 619 -22.87 -5.29 -1.31
N ASP A 620 -22.76 -4.35 -2.24
CA ASP A 620 -21.77 -3.26 -2.19
C ASP A 620 -21.93 -2.36 -0.95
N ASN A 621 -23.16 -2.16 -0.46
CA ASN A 621 -23.39 -1.41 0.78
C ASN A 621 -22.75 -2.10 1.99
N GLY A 622 -22.88 -3.43 2.06
CA GLY A 622 -22.26 -4.23 3.11
C GLY A 622 -20.75 -4.28 3.01
N LEU A 623 -20.21 -4.39 1.78
CA LEU A 623 -18.77 -4.33 1.54
C LEU A 623 -18.19 -2.96 1.94
N GLN A 624 -18.87 -1.88 1.58
CA GLN A 624 -18.44 -0.54 1.96
C GLN A 624 -18.46 -0.37 3.49
N PHE A 625 -19.53 -0.81 4.16
CA PHE A 625 -19.60 -0.78 5.62
C PHE A 625 -18.45 -1.57 6.25
N ALA A 626 -18.15 -2.77 5.73
CA ALA A 626 -17.03 -3.58 6.22
C ALA A 626 -15.68 -2.89 6.02
N ARG A 627 -15.48 -2.18 4.91
CA ARG A 627 -14.27 -1.39 4.67
C ARG A 627 -14.16 -0.22 5.63
N ASP A 628 -15.24 0.49 5.88
CA ASP A 628 -15.28 1.64 6.80
C ASP A 628 -14.95 1.23 8.24
N HIS A 629 -15.28 -0.02 8.59
CA HIS A 629 -15.06 -0.62 9.92
C HIS A 629 -13.85 -1.57 9.98
N LEU A 630 -13.09 -1.72 8.89
CA LEU A 630 -11.95 -2.65 8.76
C LEU A 630 -12.25 -4.08 9.21
N LYS A 631 -13.42 -4.60 8.82
CA LYS A 631 -13.88 -5.94 9.21
C LYS A 631 -13.83 -6.92 8.05
N PRO A 632 -13.40 -8.18 8.28
CA PRO A 632 -13.46 -9.21 7.26
C PRO A 632 -14.92 -9.53 6.94
N VAL A 633 -15.16 -9.85 5.67
CA VAL A 633 -16.48 -10.15 5.13
C VAL A 633 -16.67 -11.65 4.96
N LEU A 634 -17.79 -12.14 5.50
CA LEU A 634 -18.34 -13.46 5.25
C LEU A 634 -19.55 -13.30 4.30
N ILE A 635 -19.40 -13.75 3.05
CA ILE A 635 -20.51 -13.70 2.09
C ILE A 635 -21.46 -14.88 2.34
N THR A 636 -22.77 -14.65 2.29
CA THR A 636 -23.78 -15.71 2.14
C THR A 636 -24.37 -15.65 0.74
N ALA A 637 -24.39 -16.78 0.03
CA ALA A 637 -24.82 -16.79 -1.37
C ALA A 637 -25.54 -18.08 -1.77
N ALA A 638 -26.58 -17.93 -2.59
CA ALA A 638 -27.20 -19.00 -3.38
C ALA A 638 -28.05 -18.39 -4.50
N PRO A 639 -28.10 -19.02 -5.69
CA PRO A 639 -29.07 -18.64 -6.70
C PRO A 639 -30.49 -18.99 -6.24
N MET A 640 -31.47 -18.14 -6.56
CA MET A 640 -32.89 -18.47 -6.31
C MET A 640 -33.31 -19.74 -7.08
N GLN A 641 -32.75 -19.93 -8.27
CA GLN A 641 -32.93 -21.09 -9.12
C GLN A 641 -31.62 -21.36 -9.86
N LEU A 642 -31.17 -22.62 -9.87
CA LEU A 642 -30.01 -23.01 -10.65
C LEU A 642 -30.26 -22.87 -12.15
N THR A 643 -29.40 -22.09 -12.80
CA THR A 643 -29.34 -21.88 -14.24
C THR A 643 -28.50 -23.00 -14.88
N ALA A 644 -28.77 -23.32 -16.14
CA ALA A 644 -27.92 -24.26 -16.89
C ALA A 644 -26.61 -23.62 -17.35
N ASP A 645 -26.60 -22.30 -17.48
CA ASP A 645 -25.40 -21.53 -17.84
C ASP A 645 -24.70 -21.02 -16.57
N TRP A 646 -23.44 -21.42 -16.42
CA TRP A 646 -22.53 -20.96 -15.36
C TRP A 646 -22.38 -19.43 -15.33
N ASN A 647 -22.46 -18.78 -16.49
CA ASN A 647 -22.22 -17.35 -16.64
C ASN A 647 -23.40 -16.49 -16.16
N GLU A 648 -24.58 -17.07 -15.96
CA GLU A 648 -25.75 -16.31 -15.47
C GLU A 648 -25.64 -15.96 -13.99
N TRP A 649 -24.93 -16.76 -13.18
CA TRP A 649 -24.86 -16.53 -11.74
C TRP A 649 -23.50 -16.82 -11.11
N PHE A 650 -22.90 -17.98 -11.40
CA PHE A 650 -21.65 -18.39 -10.73
C PHE A 650 -20.45 -17.59 -11.20
N ALA A 651 -20.27 -17.37 -12.50
CA ALA A 651 -19.14 -16.55 -12.98
C ALA A 651 -19.18 -15.12 -12.40
N PRO A 652 -20.31 -14.39 -12.46
CA PRO A 652 -20.43 -13.08 -11.81
C PRO A 652 -20.19 -13.14 -10.30
N PHE A 653 -20.68 -14.18 -9.62
CA PHE A 653 -20.48 -14.36 -8.18
C PHE A 653 -19.00 -14.54 -7.81
N PHE A 654 -18.28 -15.39 -8.52
CA PHE A 654 -16.85 -15.62 -8.27
C PHE A 654 -16.01 -14.40 -8.66
N GLN A 655 -16.40 -13.69 -9.73
CA GLN A 655 -15.80 -12.41 -10.09
C GLN A 655 -16.03 -11.37 -8.98
N PHE A 656 -17.23 -11.29 -8.41
CA PHE A 656 -17.54 -10.41 -7.29
C PHE A 656 -16.67 -10.74 -6.06
N VAL A 657 -16.51 -12.01 -5.70
CA VAL A 657 -15.65 -12.42 -4.58
C VAL A 657 -14.19 -12.04 -4.82
N THR A 658 -13.66 -12.31 -6.01
CA THR A 658 -12.25 -12.06 -6.35
C THR A 658 -11.94 -10.58 -6.57
N ALA A 659 -12.91 -9.78 -6.99
CA ALA A 659 -12.81 -8.32 -7.08
C ALA A 659 -12.76 -7.63 -5.71
N ASN A 660 -13.24 -8.30 -4.65
CA ASN A 660 -13.36 -7.74 -3.30
C ASN A 660 -12.45 -8.46 -2.29
N THR A 661 -11.28 -8.92 -2.74
CA THR A 661 -10.30 -9.65 -1.90
C THR A 661 -9.61 -8.78 -0.87
N ASP A 662 -9.85 -7.48 -0.86
CA ASP A 662 -9.45 -6.57 0.21
C ASP A 662 -10.20 -6.88 1.51
N VAL A 663 -11.49 -7.23 1.44
CA VAL A 663 -12.35 -7.51 2.61
C VAL A 663 -12.98 -8.90 2.65
N VAL A 664 -13.25 -9.54 1.50
CA VAL A 664 -13.87 -10.87 1.48
C VAL A 664 -12.88 -11.92 1.94
N ARG A 665 -13.28 -12.69 2.96
CA ARG A 665 -12.43 -13.67 3.66
C ARG A 665 -13.11 -15.01 3.88
N ALA A 666 -14.44 -15.06 3.73
CA ALA A 666 -15.19 -16.30 3.77
C ALA A 666 -16.43 -16.22 2.87
N VAL A 667 -16.88 -17.37 2.38
CA VAL A 667 -18.11 -17.54 1.59
C VAL A 667 -18.85 -18.75 2.14
N THR A 668 -20.11 -18.57 2.51
CA THR A 668 -21.05 -19.64 2.78
C THR A 668 -21.98 -19.82 1.59
N TYR A 669 -21.85 -20.94 0.89
CA TYR A 669 -22.79 -21.34 -0.15
C TYR A 669 -23.94 -22.15 0.46
N THR A 670 -25.17 -21.70 0.23
CA THR A 670 -26.38 -22.39 0.70
C THR A 670 -26.75 -23.45 -0.34
N ASN A 671 -26.51 -24.73 -0.04
CA ASN A 671 -26.66 -25.85 -0.97
C ASN A 671 -27.98 -26.62 -0.77
N ILE A 672 -29.12 -25.92 -0.86
CA ILE A 672 -30.44 -26.49 -0.54
C ILE A 672 -31.47 -26.28 -1.67
N GLY A 673 -32.39 -27.23 -1.82
CA GLY A 673 -33.49 -27.13 -2.79
C GLY A 673 -33.00 -26.81 -4.21
N ALA A 674 -33.51 -25.70 -4.78
CA ALA A 674 -33.20 -25.26 -6.14
C ALA A 674 -31.76 -24.75 -6.36
N SER A 675 -30.97 -24.63 -5.31
CA SER A 675 -29.55 -24.22 -5.35
C SER A 675 -28.57 -25.38 -5.20
N ARG A 676 -29.06 -26.63 -5.15
CA ARG A 676 -28.23 -27.82 -5.01
C ARG A 676 -27.28 -28.05 -6.19
N LEU A 677 -25.98 -28.00 -5.96
CA LEU A 677 -24.97 -28.13 -7.01
C LEU A 677 -25.05 -29.46 -7.78
N ASP A 678 -25.54 -30.52 -7.14
CA ASP A 678 -25.69 -31.84 -7.77
C ASP A 678 -26.95 -31.98 -8.65
N ALA A 679 -27.79 -30.94 -8.72
CA ALA A 679 -28.92 -30.89 -9.64
C ALA A 679 -28.49 -30.74 -11.11
N GLN A 680 -27.30 -30.20 -11.38
CA GLN A 680 -26.79 -29.95 -12.74
C GLN A 680 -25.32 -30.36 -12.89
N ALA A 681 -25.05 -31.37 -13.72
CA ALA A 681 -23.72 -31.96 -13.85
C ALA A 681 -22.65 -30.98 -14.37
N ASP A 682 -23.01 -30.10 -15.30
CA ASP A 682 -22.07 -29.12 -15.88
C ASP A 682 -21.70 -28.03 -14.88
N ILE A 683 -22.67 -27.53 -14.11
CA ILE A 683 -22.42 -26.61 -12.99
C ILE A 683 -21.52 -27.26 -11.94
N LEU A 684 -21.82 -28.50 -11.54
CA LEU A 684 -20.99 -29.24 -10.58
C LEU A 684 -19.55 -29.40 -11.07
N LYS A 685 -19.34 -29.69 -12.36
CA LYS A 685 -18.01 -29.81 -12.96
C LYS A 685 -17.24 -28.49 -12.88
N LEU A 686 -17.87 -27.37 -13.25
CA LEU A 686 -17.25 -26.04 -13.23
C LEU A 686 -16.97 -25.58 -11.80
N TRP A 687 -17.90 -25.81 -10.88
CA TRP A 687 -17.72 -25.57 -9.45
C TRP A 687 -16.48 -26.28 -8.89
N LYS A 688 -16.30 -27.57 -9.22
CA LYS A 688 -15.11 -28.33 -8.80
C LYS A 688 -13.82 -27.77 -9.39
N ALA A 689 -13.86 -27.22 -10.60
CA ALA A 689 -12.68 -26.60 -11.20
C ALA A 689 -12.33 -25.29 -10.50
N GLU A 690 -13.33 -24.45 -10.24
CA GLU A 690 -13.19 -23.16 -9.54
C GLU A 690 -12.69 -23.34 -8.10
N THR A 691 -13.35 -24.18 -7.32
CA THR A 691 -13.07 -24.35 -5.88
C THR A 691 -11.77 -25.11 -5.55
N LYS A 692 -11.06 -25.60 -6.58
CA LYS A 692 -9.71 -26.17 -6.46
C LYS A 692 -8.59 -25.14 -6.59
N GLN A 693 -8.91 -23.91 -7.01
CA GLN A 693 -7.91 -22.85 -7.10
C GLN A 693 -7.35 -22.51 -5.71
N ALA A 694 -6.09 -22.05 -5.67
CA ALA A 694 -5.37 -21.75 -4.43
C ALA A 694 -6.03 -20.67 -3.55
N PHE A 695 -6.93 -19.89 -4.15
CA PHE A 695 -7.77 -18.90 -3.46
C PHE A 695 -8.64 -19.53 -2.35
N TRP A 696 -9.17 -20.73 -2.59
CA TRP A 696 -10.17 -21.36 -1.72
C TRP A 696 -9.53 -22.25 -0.66
N LEU A 697 -9.83 -21.96 0.61
CA LEU A 697 -9.43 -22.83 1.72
C LEU A 697 -10.43 -23.97 1.89
N GLN A 698 -9.90 -25.17 1.81
CA GLN A 698 -10.62 -26.42 2.00
C GLN A 698 -10.19 -27.09 3.31
N ALA A 699 -10.95 -28.10 3.75
CA ALA A 699 -10.60 -28.86 4.94
C ALA A 699 -9.21 -29.49 4.80
N SER A 700 -8.33 -29.24 5.76
CA SER A 700 -6.99 -29.83 5.77
C SER A 700 -6.43 -29.90 7.19
N PRO A 701 -5.37 -30.72 7.44
CA PRO A 701 -4.69 -30.72 8.73
C PRO A 701 -4.08 -29.36 9.12
N LYS A 702 -3.82 -28.47 8.15
CA LYS A 702 -3.20 -27.16 8.37
C LYS A 702 -4.21 -26.02 8.46
N LEU A 703 -5.48 -26.26 8.07
CA LEU A 703 -6.48 -25.21 7.93
C LEU A 703 -6.58 -24.34 9.20
N PHE A 704 -6.63 -24.95 10.37
CA PHE A 704 -6.79 -24.20 11.62
C PHE A 704 -5.60 -23.29 11.90
N ASN A 705 -4.37 -23.75 11.66
CA ASN A 705 -3.18 -22.92 11.77
C ASN A 705 -3.20 -21.77 10.75
N GLU A 706 -3.68 -22.03 9.53
CA GLU A 706 -3.85 -21.00 8.49
C GLU A 706 -4.92 -19.95 8.86
N LEU A 707 -5.86 -20.31 9.73
CA LEU A 707 -6.85 -19.41 10.33
C LEU A 707 -6.35 -18.82 11.66
N GLY A 708 -5.09 -19.02 12.04
CA GLY A 708 -4.53 -18.52 13.30
C GLY A 708 -5.13 -19.16 14.56
N PHE A 709 -5.73 -20.34 14.44
CA PHE A 709 -6.24 -21.12 15.56
C PHE A 709 -5.16 -22.07 16.09
N THR A 710 -4.74 -21.85 17.33
CA THR A 710 -3.83 -22.73 18.08
C THR A 710 -4.63 -23.58 19.08
N GLU A 711 -4.47 -24.90 19.01
CA GLU A 711 -5.13 -25.87 19.91
C GLU A 711 -4.77 -25.72 21.39
#